data_AF-M0P9R8-F1
#
_entry.id   AF-M0P9R8-F1
#
_cell.length_a   1.000
_cell.length_b   1.000
_cell.length_c   1.000
_cell.angle_alpha   90.00
_cell.angle_beta   90.00
_cell.angle_gamma   90.00
#
_symmetry.space_group_name_H-M   'P 1'
#
loop_
_entity.id
_entity.type
_entity.pdbx_description
1 polymer ?
#
loop_
_entity_poly.entity_id
_entity_poly.type
_entity_poly.pdbx_seq_one_letter_code
_entity_poly.pdbx_strand_id
1 'polypeptide(L)'
;MFGVDVHSGDVRGDDPSYALVILDPVDDDDPDAPDVDGPLARVTRDVVSFRKLCRLIDDRNPLYVATDNAYELAANKNELVGFLRSLPDGTRLVQVTGAERPEPLSRVASRHGIPYGKEPMKEAEASARLAAANVGHEVTAFTNETRVKVSRGRSTGKGGWSQDRYTRRIHGNVRKRTRQVQSKLKEANLDFERDVTEKYGGYANATFTVEARPEEIPVSNSRAGDVRVEVERERRDGIEYEPLVQRRDRVIVGIDPGTTTAAAVVGLDGTVHDLFSSRTADTADVTEWIIEQGRPIIVAADVEPMPETVEKFRRSFDAAGWRPTTDLPVDEKLHRTRETNYANDHERDALAAALYAYDDHEDQFERIAAKTPPRLDREAVIAGVVAGGASVEAVVEDLSEDDRNGSGNGEADGESATDPTEPERTEEEETIRRLRERVDRLESHAASLEADLDERDDRIADLEGKLEEAKREERIEARTRRAVSRLERETDRLERERDEARERADELEGKVETLKELWRLDHSNFEHVAADRGLASVKVAEQFTLDALEAADEAYGLVAGDVVYLRDASGAGRRTAERLAETDPRAVIRDGNLSEVADQVLFDHDVPVVPVDAVPVREVDELAVADEATLEAAIDDWESRAERRRKAEKQEHLDRIISEHRAGRTLPETEE
;
A
#
# COMPACT_ATOMS: atom_id res chain seq x y z
N MET A 1 -20.83 2.99 4.55
CA MET A 1 -21.56 4.28 4.76
C MET A 1 -22.84 4.00 5.50
N PHE A 2 -23.21 4.81 6.50
CA PHE A 2 -24.47 4.64 7.24
C PHE A 2 -25.41 5.80 6.89
N GLY A 3 -26.68 5.51 6.65
CA GLY A 3 -27.76 6.49 6.60
C GLY A 3 -28.74 6.23 7.72
N VAL A 4 -29.19 7.31 8.37
CA VAL A 4 -30.00 7.23 9.58
C VAL A 4 -31.14 8.24 9.52
N ASP A 5 -32.32 7.79 9.92
CA ASP A 5 -33.55 8.57 10.00
C ASP A 5 -34.39 8.11 11.21
N VAL A 6 -35.21 8.97 11.79
CA VAL A 6 -36.11 8.58 12.89
C VAL A 6 -37.24 7.68 12.36
N HIS A 7 -37.23 6.41 12.76
CA HIS A 7 -38.28 5.46 12.37
C HIS A 7 -39.55 5.63 13.21
N SER A 8 -39.41 5.83 14.52
CA SER A 8 -40.53 6.04 15.44
C SER A 8 -40.08 6.69 16.75
N GLY A 9 -40.98 7.43 17.39
CA GLY A 9 -40.70 8.12 18.65
C GLY A 9 -40.24 9.56 18.41
N ASP A 10 -39.89 10.25 19.49
CA ASP A 10 -39.35 11.61 19.44
C ASP A 10 -38.10 11.65 20.30
N VAL A 11 -37.00 12.13 19.72
CA VAL A 11 -35.70 12.31 20.36
C VAL A 11 -35.81 13.15 21.65
N ARG A 12 -36.86 13.99 21.77
CA ARG A 12 -37.14 14.82 22.95
C ARG A 12 -38.04 14.17 24.00
N GLY A 13 -38.63 13.01 23.74
CA GLY A 13 -39.72 12.44 24.56
C GLY A 13 -39.63 10.93 24.81
N ASP A 14 -39.85 10.13 23.78
CA ASP A 14 -40.02 8.67 23.87
C ASP A 14 -38.84 7.94 23.19
N ASP A 15 -38.30 6.89 23.83
CA ASP A 15 -37.17 6.07 23.37
C ASP A 15 -37.17 5.87 21.83
N PRO A 16 -36.42 6.69 21.07
CA PRO A 16 -36.56 6.71 19.62
C PRO A 16 -35.95 5.45 19.01
N SER A 17 -36.61 4.94 17.97
CA SER A 17 -36.05 3.92 17.09
C SER A 17 -35.64 4.57 15.76
N TYR A 18 -34.54 4.08 15.21
CA TYR A 18 -33.89 4.65 14.03
C TYR A 18 -33.93 3.65 12.90
N ALA A 19 -34.30 4.12 11.71
CA ALA A 19 -34.08 3.40 10.48
C ALA A 19 -32.60 3.53 10.14
N LEU A 20 -31.90 2.40 10.03
CA LEU A 20 -30.49 2.34 9.69
C LEU A 20 -30.34 1.64 8.35
N VAL A 21 -29.70 2.33 7.41
CA VAL A 21 -29.28 1.77 6.13
C VAL A 21 -27.77 1.77 6.09
N ILE A 22 -27.19 0.60 5.82
CA ILE A 22 -25.76 0.43 5.66
C ILE A 22 -25.49 0.13 4.18
N LEU A 23 -24.68 0.99 3.55
CA LEU A 23 -24.10 0.72 2.24
C LEU A 23 -22.69 0.20 2.47
N ASP A 24 -22.51 -1.09 2.26
CA ASP A 24 -21.20 -1.74 2.26
C ASP A 24 -20.68 -1.76 0.81
N PRO A 25 -19.45 -1.30 0.53
CA PRO A 25 -18.87 -1.41 -0.81
C PRO A 25 -18.77 -2.88 -1.18
N VAL A 26 -19.13 -3.21 -2.42
CA VAL A 26 -19.01 -4.56 -2.96
C VAL A 26 -17.95 -4.51 -4.05
N ASP A 27 -16.97 -5.41 -3.97
CA ASP A 27 -16.03 -5.59 -5.07
C ASP A 27 -16.77 -6.18 -6.27
N ASP A 28 -16.38 -5.81 -7.50
CA ASP A 28 -16.95 -6.35 -8.75
C ASP A 28 -16.90 -7.90 -8.86
N ASP A 29 -16.17 -8.57 -7.97
CA ASP A 29 -15.98 -10.02 -7.91
C ASP A 29 -16.83 -10.73 -6.81
N ASP A 30 -17.76 -10.03 -6.12
CA ASP A 30 -18.65 -10.64 -5.10
C ASP A 30 -19.83 -11.42 -5.76
N PRO A 31 -19.98 -12.73 -5.51
CA PRO A 31 -21.02 -13.56 -6.13
C PRO A 31 -22.45 -13.22 -5.70
N ASP A 32 -22.62 -12.43 -4.63
CA ASP A 32 -23.92 -11.96 -4.12
C ASP A 32 -24.19 -10.48 -4.49
N ALA A 33 -23.46 -9.91 -5.45
CA ALA A 33 -23.70 -8.58 -5.98
C ALA A 33 -25.09 -8.50 -6.66
N PRO A 34 -25.95 -7.52 -6.32
CA PRO A 34 -27.27 -7.38 -6.94
C PRO A 34 -27.16 -6.92 -8.41
N ASP A 35 -27.93 -7.55 -9.31
CA ASP A 35 -28.06 -7.17 -10.73
C ASP A 35 -28.78 -5.81 -10.89
N VAL A 36 -28.09 -4.69 -10.64
CA VAL A 36 -28.60 -3.33 -10.91
C VAL A 36 -27.48 -2.40 -11.35
N ASP A 37 -27.70 -1.63 -12.40
CA ASP A 37 -26.75 -0.64 -12.92
C ASP A 37 -26.51 0.51 -11.92
N GLY A 38 -25.30 0.58 -11.36
CA GLY A 38 -24.81 1.62 -10.46
C GLY A 38 -23.67 1.11 -9.56
N PRO A 39 -22.90 2.00 -8.89
CA PRO A 39 -21.79 1.58 -8.03
C PRO A 39 -22.28 0.58 -6.97
N LEU A 40 -21.77 -0.65 -7.06
CA LEU A 40 -22.23 -1.82 -6.31
C LEU A 40 -22.01 -1.62 -4.80
N ALA A 41 -23.09 -1.30 -4.09
CA ALA A 41 -23.09 -1.28 -2.63
C ALA A 41 -24.17 -2.24 -2.11
N ARG A 42 -23.78 -3.19 -1.25
CA ARG A 42 -24.71 -4.10 -0.58
C ARG A 42 -25.50 -3.27 0.42
N VAL A 43 -26.81 -3.23 0.24
CA VAL A 43 -27.71 -2.44 1.08
C VAL A 43 -28.26 -3.32 2.20
N THR A 44 -27.83 -3.07 3.43
CA THR A 44 -28.42 -3.68 4.64
C THR A 44 -29.37 -2.69 5.29
N ARG A 45 -30.57 -3.14 5.68
CA ARG A 45 -31.61 -2.31 6.31
C ARG A 45 -31.98 -2.90 7.66
N ASP A 46 -32.01 -2.08 8.70
CA ASP A 46 -32.37 -2.51 10.07
C ASP A 46 -33.10 -1.38 10.81
N VAL A 47 -33.88 -1.73 11.83
CA VAL A 47 -34.46 -0.77 12.77
C VAL A 47 -33.78 -0.96 14.12
N VAL A 48 -33.15 0.10 14.63
CA VAL A 48 -32.24 0.02 15.78
C VAL A 48 -32.58 1.06 16.84
N SER A 49 -32.34 0.74 18.11
CA SER A 49 -32.34 1.75 19.17
C SER A 49 -31.09 2.62 19.08
N PHE A 50 -31.11 3.83 19.65
CA PHE A 50 -29.94 4.71 19.71
C PHE A 50 -28.69 3.99 20.24
N ARG A 51 -28.85 3.19 21.30
CA ARG A 51 -27.75 2.40 21.90
C ARG A 51 -27.18 1.37 20.92
N LYS A 52 -28.03 0.72 20.12
CA LYS A 52 -27.59 -0.25 19.10
C LYS A 52 -26.93 0.48 17.92
N LEU A 53 -27.45 1.64 17.52
CA LEU A 53 -26.82 2.50 16.51
C LEU A 53 -25.39 2.89 16.91
N CYS A 54 -25.19 3.45 18.10
CA CYS A 54 -23.85 3.83 18.58
C CYS A 54 -22.89 2.64 18.60
N ARG A 55 -23.35 1.47 19.08
CA ARG A 55 -22.54 0.24 19.05
C ARG A 55 -22.14 -0.15 17.62
N LEU A 56 -23.08 -0.08 16.66
CA LEU A 56 -22.77 -0.41 15.27
C LEU A 56 -21.78 0.57 14.63
N ILE A 57 -21.87 1.86 14.98
CA ILE A 57 -20.90 2.87 14.55
C ILE A 57 -19.50 2.56 15.13
N ASP A 58 -19.42 2.23 16.41
CA ASP A 58 -18.17 1.86 17.08
C ASP A 58 -17.57 0.56 16.54
N ASP A 59 -18.41 -0.43 16.21
CA ASP A 59 -17.97 -1.75 15.74
C ASP A 59 -17.56 -1.73 14.26
N ARG A 60 -18.24 -0.95 13.40
CA ARG A 60 -18.00 -0.92 11.95
C ARG A 60 -17.19 0.29 11.46
N ASN A 61 -17.03 1.32 12.28
CA ASN A 61 -16.33 2.58 11.96
C ASN A 61 -16.66 3.12 10.55
N PRO A 62 -17.94 3.43 10.27
CA PRO A 62 -18.32 3.97 8.97
C PRO A 62 -17.60 5.30 8.70
N LEU A 63 -17.22 5.56 7.46
CA LEU A 63 -16.64 6.85 7.08
C LEU A 63 -17.62 8.00 7.38
N TYR A 64 -18.87 7.88 6.89
CA TYR A 64 -19.94 8.83 7.17
C TYR A 64 -21.15 8.15 7.82
N VAL A 65 -21.74 8.87 8.78
CA VAL A 65 -23.10 8.68 9.29
C VAL A 65 -23.93 9.83 8.73
N ALA A 66 -24.79 9.54 7.78
CA ALA A 66 -25.56 10.53 7.04
C ALA A 66 -27.00 10.61 7.55
N THR A 67 -27.51 11.83 7.67
CA THR A 67 -28.89 12.12 8.07
C THR A 67 -29.37 13.37 7.34
N ASP A 68 -30.68 13.53 7.23
CA ASP A 68 -31.28 14.74 6.68
C ASP A 68 -31.25 15.89 7.69
N ASN A 69 -31.19 15.61 8.99
CA ASN A 69 -31.12 16.60 10.06
C ASN A 69 -30.36 16.07 11.28
N ALA A 70 -29.25 16.71 11.63
CA ALA A 70 -28.40 16.29 12.75
C ALA A 70 -29.12 16.23 14.12
N TYR A 71 -30.19 17.01 14.30
CA TYR A 71 -30.99 17.02 15.53
C TYR A 71 -31.97 15.82 15.63
N GLU A 72 -32.00 14.94 14.64
CA GLU A 72 -32.64 13.63 14.76
C GLU A 72 -31.84 12.66 15.63
N LEU A 73 -30.53 12.87 15.72
CA LEU A 73 -29.63 12.06 16.54
C LEU A 73 -29.39 12.67 17.92
N ALA A 74 -29.84 13.90 18.15
CA ALA A 74 -29.64 14.63 19.40
C ALA A 74 -30.72 15.69 19.64
N ALA A 75 -31.31 15.72 20.83
CA ALA A 75 -32.44 16.60 21.13
C ALA A 75 -32.06 18.09 21.16
N ASN A 76 -30.79 18.40 21.44
CA ASN A 76 -30.26 19.75 21.62
C ASN A 76 -28.76 19.83 21.31
N LYS A 77 -28.23 21.07 21.25
CA LYS A 77 -26.82 21.35 20.93
C LYS A 77 -25.83 20.62 21.84
N ASN A 78 -26.12 20.47 23.13
CA ASN A 78 -25.18 19.79 24.05
C ASN A 78 -25.13 18.28 23.81
N GLU A 79 -26.29 17.67 23.55
CA GLU A 79 -26.37 16.25 23.16
C GLU A 79 -25.71 16.01 21.82
N LEU A 80 -25.86 16.91 20.85
CA LEU A 80 -25.22 16.79 19.54
C LEU A 80 -23.70 16.85 19.66
N VAL A 81 -23.17 17.79 20.45
CA VAL A 81 -21.73 17.83 20.77
C VAL A 81 -21.27 16.55 21.48
N GLY A 82 -22.11 16.01 22.37
CA GLY A 82 -21.84 14.73 23.05
C GLY A 82 -21.78 13.55 22.07
N PHE A 83 -22.72 13.50 21.12
CA PHE A 83 -22.77 12.48 20.07
C PHE A 83 -21.56 12.59 19.13
N LEU A 84 -21.24 13.79 18.64
CA LEU A 84 -20.04 14.04 17.82
C LEU A 84 -18.75 13.63 18.53
N ARG A 85 -18.65 13.83 19.85
CA ARG A 85 -17.51 13.36 20.64
C ARG A 85 -17.45 11.83 20.79
N SER A 86 -18.59 11.15 20.71
CA SER A 86 -18.66 9.69 20.85
C SER A 86 -18.34 8.95 19.56
N LEU A 87 -18.34 9.63 18.41
CA LEU A 87 -17.99 9.03 17.14
C LEU A 87 -16.50 8.59 17.12
N PRO A 88 -16.18 7.48 16.45
CA PRO A 88 -14.79 7.10 16.16
C PRO A 88 -14.05 8.21 15.43
N ASP A 89 -12.73 8.34 15.65
CA ASP A 89 -11.93 9.47 15.16
C ASP A 89 -12.08 9.71 13.63
N GLY A 90 -12.18 8.64 12.83
CA GLY A 90 -12.36 8.73 11.36
C GLY A 90 -13.82 8.79 10.87
N THR A 91 -14.81 8.73 11.77
CA THR A 91 -16.23 8.75 11.43
C THR A 91 -16.77 10.17 11.51
N ARG A 92 -17.45 10.63 10.45
CA ARG A 92 -18.03 11.98 10.38
C ARG A 92 -19.54 11.94 10.32
N LEU A 93 -20.21 12.83 11.06
CA LEU A 93 -21.65 13.07 10.92
C LEU A 93 -21.88 14.01 9.75
N VAL A 94 -22.75 13.62 8.82
CA VAL A 94 -23.04 14.38 7.60
C VAL A 94 -24.52 14.73 7.55
N GLN A 95 -24.82 16.02 7.38
CA GLN A 95 -26.16 16.48 7.04
C GLN A 95 -26.26 16.70 5.53
N VAL A 96 -27.07 15.88 4.86
CA VAL A 96 -27.12 15.87 3.38
C VAL A 96 -27.98 16.99 2.79
N THR A 97 -28.88 17.56 3.59
CA THR A 97 -29.88 18.56 3.18
C THR A 97 -29.35 19.99 3.12
N GLY A 98 -28.12 20.23 3.56
CA GLY A 98 -27.51 21.56 3.64
C GLY A 98 -27.00 21.88 5.05
N ALA A 99 -26.58 23.13 5.24
CA ALA A 99 -26.05 23.64 6.51
C ALA A 99 -27.16 24.01 7.51
N GLU A 100 -27.16 25.24 8.04
CA GLU A 100 -28.10 25.69 9.07
C GLU A 100 -29.56 25.82 8.58
N ARG A 101 -29.76 25.93 7.26
CA ARG A 101 -31.08 26.00 6.62
C ARG A 101 -31.24 24.80 5.68
N PRO A 102 -31.58 23.62 6.22
CA PRO A 102 -31.71 22.42 5.41
C PRO A 102 -32.84 22.55 4.39
N GLU A 103 -32.57 22.16 3.16
CA GLU A 103 -33.58 21.96 2.12
C GLU A 103 -34.30 20.62 2.31
N PRO A 104 -35.51 20.41 1.75
CA PRO A 104 -36.17 19.11 1.82
C PRO A 104 -35.31 18.00 1.18
N LEU A 105 -35.14 16.87 1.89
CA LEU A 105 -34.35 15.73 1.40
C LEU A 105 -34.79 15.28 0.00
N SER A 106 -36.11 15.23 -0.24
CA SER A 106 -36.68 14.94 -1.57
C SER A 106 -36.08 15.77 -2.70
N ARG A 107 -35.81 17.06 -2.47
CA ARG A 107 -35.24 17.97 -3.48
C ARG A 107 -33.77 17.68 -3.70
N VAL A 108 -33.02 17.44 -2.63
CA VAL A 108 -31.60 17.12 -2.72
C VAL A 108 -31.40 15.76 -3.40
N ALA A 109 -32.15 14.74 -3.00
CA ALA A 109 -32.12 13.42 -3.64
C ALA A 109 -32.44 13.51 -5.14
N SER A 110 -33.47 14.28 -5.51
CA SER A 110 -33.84 14.48 -6.93
C SER A 110 -32.71 15.12 -7.74
N ARG A 111 -32.06 16.17 -7.21
CA ARG A 111 -30.94 16.87 -7.86
C ARG A 111 -29.74 15.96 -8.16
N HIS A 112 -29.62 14.85 -7.43
CA HIS A 112 -28.50 13.91 -7.55
C HIS A 112 -28.93 12.56 -8.13
N GLY A 113 -30.12 12.45 -8.72
CA GLY A 113 -30.62 11.21 -9.33
C GLY A 113 -30.82 10.06 -8.32
N ILE A 114 -31.01 10.38 -7.03
CA ILE A 114 -31.09 9.37 -5.97
C ILE A 114 -32.55 9.01 -5.70
N PRO A 115 -32.93 7.71 -5.72
CA PRO A 115 -34.28 7.27 -5.40
C PRO A 115 -34.71 7.74 -4.01
N TYR A 116 -35.90 8.35 -3.93
CA TYR A 116 -36.45 8.89 -2.69
C TYR A 116 -37.86 8.37 -2.43
N GLY A 117 -38.20 8.17 -1.14
CA GLY A 117 -39.56 8.00 -0.68
C GLY A 117 -39.69 8.42 0.78
N LYS A 118 -40.90 8.81 1.19
CA LYS A 118 -41.20 9.36 2.53
C LYS A 118 -41.19 8.36 3.69
N GLU A 119 -40.83 7.11 3.41
CA GLU A 119 -40.75 6.09 4.45
C GLU A 119 -39.38 6.23 5.12
N PRO A 120 -39.26 6.20 6.46
CA PRO A 120 -37.98 6.44 7.15
C PRO A 120 -36.80 5.63 6.60
N MET A 121 -37.06 4.38 6.22
CA MET A 121 -36.04 3.51 5.62
C MET A 121 -35.54 4.00 4.26
N LYS A 122 -36.40 4.62 3.45
CA LYS A 122 -36.05 5.21 2.16
C LYS A 122 -35.34 6.55 2.34
N GLU A 123 -35.69 7.33 3.36
CA GLU A 123 -35.00 8.58 3.70
C GLU A 123 -33.59 8.33 4.23
N ALA A 124 -33.43 7.32 5.08
CA ALA A 124 -32.12 6.81 5.51
C ALA A 124 -31.28 6.31 4.32
N GLU A 125 -31.87 5.54 3.38
CA GLU A 125 -31.15 5.09 2.19
C GLU A 125 -30.73 6.24 1.28
N ALA A 126 -31.62 7.20 1.02
CA ALA A 126 -31.31 8.39 0.22
C ALA A 126 -30.17 9.19 0.87
N SER A 127 -30.20 9.37 2.19
CA SER A 127 -29.13 10.06 2.93
C SER A 127 -27.79 9.32 2.82
N ALA A 128 -27.79 7.98 2.96
CA ALA A 128 -26.57 7.18 2.79
C ALA A 128 -25.97 7.33 1.38
N ARG A 129 -26.82 7.27 0.34
CA ARG A 129 -26.40 7.40 -1.06
C ARG A 129 -25.93 8.81 -1.40
N LEU A 130 -26.59 9.85 -0.89
CA LEU A 130 -26.17 11.25 -1.03
C LEU A 130 -24.78 11.47 -0.44
N ALA A 131 -24.55 11.02 0.78
CA ALA A 131 -23.23 11.10 1.40
C ALA A 131 -22.18 10.28 0.65
N ALA A 132 -22.55 9.13 0.06
CA ALA A 132 -21.65 8.33 -0.77
C ALA A 132 -21.27 9.04 -2.08
N ALA A 133 -22.16 9.90 -2.60
CA ALA A 133 -21.87 10.83 -3.70
C ALA A 133 -21.16 12.12 -3.24
N ASN A 134 -20.65 12.16 -2.00
CA ASN A 134 -20.02 13.32 -1.35
C ASN A 134 -20.92 14.57 -1.30
N VAL A 135 -22.24 14.38 -1.19
CA VAL A 135 -23.21 15.45 -1.03
C VAL A 135 -23.54 15.65 0.45
N GLY A 136 -23.40 16.88 0.93
CA GLY A 136 -23.75 17.26 2.30
C GLY A 136 -22.68 18.07 2.99
N HIS A 137 -22.90 18.33 4.28
CA HIS A 137 -21.97 19.05 5.14
C HIS A 137 -21.59 18.19 6.34
N GLU A 138 -20.30 18.10 6.65
CA GLU A 138 -19.77 17.59 7.91
C GLU A 138 -20.25 18.50 9.04
N VAL A 139 -20.96 17.90 10.00
CA VAL A 139 -21.44 18.57 11.20
C VAL A 139 -20.35 18.45 12.26
N THR A 140 -19.66 19.54 12.55
CA THR A 140 -18.56 19.54 13.52
C THR A 140 -18.77 20.59 14.61
N ALA A 141 -18.29 20.30 15.82
CA ALA A 141 -18.24 21.24 16.93
C ALA A 141 -16.81 21.42 17.45
N PHE A 142 -15.83 20.99 16.66
CA PHE A 142 -14.43 20.90 17.04
C PHE A 142 -13.56 21.62 16.01
N THR A 143 -12.42 22.16 16.44
CA THR A 143 -11.41 22.71 15.53
C THR A 143 -10.56 21.56 14.94
N ASN A 144 -9.65 21.93 14.03
CA ASN A 144 -8.59 21.02 13.57
C ASN A 144 -7.40 20.99 14.55
N GLU A 145 -7.54 21.54 15.75
CA GLU A 145 -6.53 21.45 16.80
C GLU A 145 -6.91 20.37 17.81
N THR A 146 -5.92 19.59 18.22
CA THR A 146 -6.08 18.54 19.20
C THR A 146 -5.16 18.76 20.39
N ARG A 147 -5.76 18.74 21.57
CA ARG A 147 -5.06 18.84 22.84
C ARG A 147 -4.64 17.46 23.33
N VAL A 148 -3.34 17.21 23.36
CA VAL A 148 -2.74 16.00 23.95
C VAL A 148 -2.20 16.33 25.33
N LYS A 149 -2.91 15.89 26.37
CA LYS A 149 -2.58 16.13 27.77
C LYS A 149 -1.98 14.89 28.42
N VAL A 150 -0.72 14.99 28.84
CA VAL A 150 -0.03 13.98 29.63
C VAL A 150 -0.09 14.38 31.10
N SER A 151 -0.78 13.62 31.93
CA SER A 151 -1.00 13.94 33.34
C SER A 151 -0.78 12.74 34.25
N ARG A 152 -0.88 12.98 35.57
CA ARG A 152 -0.78 11.92 36.58
C ARG A 152 -1.99 11.00 36.50
N GLY A 153 -1.76 9.70 36.38
CA GLY A 153 -2.81 8.68 36.34
C GLY A 153 -3.43 8.35 37.70
N ARG A 154 -2.92 8.91 38.80
CA ARG A 154 -3.43 8.70 40.17
C ARG A 154 -3.12 9.88 41.09
N SER A 155 -3.96 10.07 42.10
CA SER A 155 -3.72 11.07 43.14
C SER A 155 -2.66 10.61 44.13
N THR A 156 -1.89 11.57 44.65
CA THR A 156 -1.02 11.36 45.80
C THR A 156 -1.87 11.64 47.05
N GLY A 157 -2.20 10.60 47.83
CA GLY A 157 -3.06 10.71 49.02
C GLY A 157 -2.49 11.63 50.14
N LYS A 158 -3.16 11.68 51.29
CA LYS A 158 -2.72 12.50 52.45
C LYS A 158 -1.78 11.71 53.39
N GLY A 159 -0.47 11.94 53.32
CA GLY A 159 0.50 11.66 54.39
C GLY A 159 1.25 10.32 54.37
N GLY A 160 2.58 10.35 54.56
CA GLY A 160 3.44 9.19 54.84
C GLY A 160 4.93 9.41 54.56
N TRP A 161 5.83 8.70 55.26
CA TRP A 161 7.30 8.82 55.14
C TRP A 161 7.85 8.49 53.73
N SER A 162 7.07 7.81 52.88
CA SER A 162 7.43 7.44 51.50
C SER A 162 6.74 8.29 50.42
N GLN A 163 5.93 9.28 50.81
CA GLN A 163 5.09 10.06 49.90
C GLN A 163 5.88 10.88 48.89
N ASP A 164 6.97 11.54 49.31
CA ASP A 164 7.79 12.37 48.43
C ASP A 164 8.49 11.53 47.37
N ARG A 165 8.99 10.34 47.76
CA ARG A 165 9.59 9.38 46.82
C ARG A 165 8.57 8.93 45.76
N TYR A 166 7.34 8.65 46.18
CA TYR A 166 6.27 8.22 45.29
C TYR A 166 5.81 9.33 44.34
N THR A 167 5.66 10.55 44.86
CA THR A 167 5.32 11.74 44.09
C THR A 167 6.40 12.06 43.06
N ARG A 168 7.68 12.00 43.46
CA ARG A 168 8.83 12.19 42.59
C ARG A 168 8.85 11.17 41.45
N ARG A 169 8.58 9.89 41.75
CA ARG A 169 8.48 8.82 40.73
C ARG A 169 7.37 9.09 39.72
N ILE A 170 6.19 9.48 40.19
CA ILE A 170 5.05 9.81 39.31
C ILE A 170 5.42 10.99 38.39
N HIS A 171 5.94 12.09 38.94
CA HIS A 171 6.33 13.25 38.13
C HIS A 171 7.43 12.90 37.12
N GLY A 172 8.38 12.04 37.49
CA GLY A 172 9.40 11.53 36.59
C GLY A 172 8.81 10.69 35.46
N ASN A 173 7.82 9.85 35.75
CA ASN A 173 7.10 9.05 34.76
C ASN A 173 6.30 9.91 33.79
N VAL A 174 5.58 10.94 34.29
CA VAL A 174 4.89 11.92 33.43
C VAL A 174 5.90 12.60 32.50
N ARG A 175 7.02 13.09 33.03
CA ARG A 175 8.09 13.70 32.23
C ARG A 175 8.66 12.76 31.16
N LYS A 176 8.87 11.49 31.50
CA LYS A 176 9.33 10.47 30.53
C LYS A 176 8.30 10.29 29.41
N ARG A 177 7.01 10.17 29.75
CA ARG A 177 5.94 10.00 28.76
C ARG A 177 5.74 11.24 27.90
N THR A 178 5.82 12.43 28.46
CA THR A 178 5.77 13.71 27.72
C THR A 178 6.85 13.74 26.63
N ARG A 179 8.09 13.35 26.94
CA ARG A 179 9.15 13.30 25.92
C ARG A 179 8.86 12.28 24.83
N GLN A 180 8.30 11.13 25.17
CA GLN A 180 7.93 10.12 24.19
C GLN A 180 6.81 10.62 23.25
N VAL A 181 5.78 11.29 23.79
CA VAL A 181 4.74 11.94 22.98
C VAL A 181 5.36 12.98 22.06
N GLN A 182 6.24 13.84 22.59
CA GLN A 182 6.94 14.85 21.80
C GLN A 182 7.77 14.27 20.66
N SER A 183 8.51 13.18 20.90
CA SER A 183 9.28 12.49 19.86
C SER A 183 8.37 11.97 18.76
N LYS A 184 7.26 11.32 19.12
CA LYS A 184 6.29 10.81 18.16
C LYS A 184 5.65 11.90 17.30
N LEU A 185 5.28 13.04 17.91
CA LEU A 185 4.72 14.18 17.16
C LEU A 185 5.74 14.75 16.17
N LYS A 186 7.01 14.86 16.57
CA LYS A 186 8.09 15.29 15.67
C LYS A 186 8.38 14.30 14.55
N GLU A 187 8.36 13.00 14.84
CA GLU A 187 8.54 11.93 13.86
C GLU A 187 7.41 11.94 12.81
N ALA A 188 6.19 12.32 13.22
CA ALA A 188 5.04 12.50 12.33
C ALA A 188 5.01 13.87 11.62
N ASN A 189 6.02 14.72 11.79
CA ASN A 189 6.10 16.06 11.21
C ASN A 189 4.87 16.93 11.52
N LEU A 190 4.34 16.84 12.74
CA LEU A 190 3.20 17.64 13.18
C LEU A 190 3.69 18.89 13.94
N ASP A 191 3.08 20.03 13.63
CA ASP A 191 3.29 21.27 14.37
C ASP A 191 2.55 21.25 15.71
N PHE A 192 3.24 21.66 16.77
CA PHE A 192 2.66 21.69 18.10
C PHE A 192 3.29 22.75 19.02
N GLU A 193 2.45 23.33 19.85
CA GLU A 193 2.87 24.06 21.03
C GLU A 193 2.88 23.14 22.26
N ARG A 194 3.80 23.39 23.20
CA ARG A 194 3.93 22.55 24.41
C ARG A 194 4.00 23.40 25.67
N ASP A 195 2.99 23.26 26.53
CA ASP A 195 2.96 23.80 27.87
C ASP A 195 3.26 22.73 28.93
N VAL A 196 4.03 23.06 29.96
CA VAL A 196 4.47 22.11 30.99
C VAL A 196 4.33 22.70 32.39
N THR A 197 3.65 21.99 33.28
CA THR A 197 3.65 22.32 34.71
C THR A 197 4.75 21.53 35.44
N GLU A 198 5.87 22.17 35.74
CA GLU A 198 6.99 21.56 36.47
C GLU A 198 6.72 21.41 37.98
N LYS A 199 7.16 20.29 38.56
CA LYS A 199 7.13 20.01 40.00
C LYS A 199 8.38 19.23 40.43
N TYR A 200 8.54 19.01 41.73
CA TYR A 200 9.68 18.28 42.27
C TYR A 200 9.84 16.90 41.60
N GLY A 201 10.96 16.71 40.90
CA GLY A 201 11.33 15.46 40.25
C GLY A 201 10.79 15.22 38.84
N GLY A 202 10.00 16.13 38.25
CA GLY A 202 9.46 15.96 36.90
C GLY A 202 8.27 16.86 36.61
N TYR A 203 7.26 16.36 35.90
CA TYR A 203 6.10 17.15 35.48
C TYR A 203 4.84 16.73 36.24
N ALA A 204 4.02 17.69 36.67
CA ALA A 204 2.68 17.41 37.16
C ALA A 204 1.72 17.09 36.01
N ASN A 205 1.88 17.80 34.90
CA ASN A 205 1.27 17.54 33.61
C ASN A 205 2.10 18.23 32.52
N ALA A 206 1.82 17.86 31.27
CA ALA A 206 2.22 18.58 30.08
C ALA A 206 1.05 18.55 29.09
N THR A 207 0.84 19.63 28.36
CA THR A 207 -0.20 19.75 27.35
C THR A 207 0.47 20.09 26.04
N PHE A 208 0.14 19.37 24.98
CA PHE A 208 0.47 19.73 23.61
C PHE A 208 -0.80 20.22 22.93
N THR A 209 -0.72 21.36 22.27
CA THR A 209 -1.73 21.81 21.31
C THR A 209 -1.15 21.49 19.94
N VAL A 210 -1.77 20.55 19.23
CA VAL A 210 -1.29 20.01 17.96
C VAL A 210 -2.24 20.47 16.86
N GLU A 211 -1.73 21.04 15.78
CA GLU A 211 -2.52 21.46 14.61
C GLU A 211 -2.85 20.25 13.71
N ALA A 212 -3.55 19.27 14.28
CA ALA A 212 -3.94 18.04 13.59
C ALA A 212 -5.19 17.39 14.20
N ARG A 213 -5.86 16.56 13.41
CA ARG A 213 -6.98 15.72 13.84
C ARG A 213 -6.47 14.55 14.72
N PRO A 214 -7.28 14.00 15.65
CA PRO A 214 -6.88 12.88 16.51
C PRO A 214 -6.42 11.63 15.74
N GLU A 215 -7.01 11.37 14.58
CA GLU A 215 -6.65 10.24 13.70
C GLU A 215 -5.22 10.34 13.14
N GLU A 216 -4.70 11.58 12.98
CA GLU A 216 -3.35 11.86 12.48
C GLU A 216 -2.31 11.83 13.61
N ILE A 217 -2.76 11.83 14.87
CA ILE A 217 -1.87 11.90 16.02
C ILE A 217 -1.42 10.49 16.42
N PRO A 218 -0.10 10.20 16.45
CA PRO A 218 0.47 8.86 16.70
C PRO A 218 0.40 8.40 18.18
N VAL A 219 -0.53 8.98 18.95
CA VAL A 219 -0.80 8.66 20.34
C VAL A 219 -2.30 8.67 20.60
N SER A 220 -2.78 7.67 21.34
CA SER A 220 -4.18 7.52 21.70
C SER A 220 -4.42 7.71 23.21
N ASN A 221 -5.69 7.89 23.55
CA ASN A 221 -6.19 7.91 24.92
C ASN A 221 -5.70 6.66 25.66
N SER A 222 -4.92 6.86 26.73
CA SER A 222 -4.30 5.74 27.45
C SER A 222 -4.09 6.04 28.92
N ARG A 223 -4.24 5.00 29.75
CA ARG A 223 -3.91 5.04 31.18
C ARG A 223 -2.94 3.92 31.49
N ALA A 224 -1.68 4.27 31.74
CA ALA A 224 -0.61 3.33 31.99
C ALA A 224 0.07 3.64 33.34
N GLY A 225 -0.30 2.86 34.37
CA GLY A 225 0.26 2.96 35.72
C GLY A 225 0.11 4.36 36.33
N ASP A 226 1.21 5.12 36.30
CA ASP A 226 1.32 6.43 36.96
C ASP A 226 0.94 7.60 36.05
N VAL A 227 0.70 7.34 34.76
CA VAL A 227 0.53 8.36 33.73
C VAL A 227 -0.79 8.12 32.98
N ARG A 228 -1.43 9.21 32.60
CA ARG A 228 -2.58 9.23 31.72
C ARG A 228 -2.29 10.16 30.55
N VAL A 229 -2.64 9.74 29.34
CA VAL A 229 -2.66 10.55 28.13
C VAL A 229 -4.11 10.73 27.73
N GLU A 230 -4.56 11.97 27.67
CA GLU A 230 -5.87 12.39 27.19
C GLU A 230 -5.65 13.13 25.85
N VAL A 231 -6.28 12.66 24.79
CA VAL A 231 -6.27 13.24 23.44
C VAL A 231 -7.68 13.69 23.18
N GLU A 232 -7.88 15.00 23.12
CA GLU A 232 -9.20 15.62 22.97
C GLU A 232 -9.11 16.74 21.93
N ARG A 233 -9.98 16.72 20.93
CA ARG A 233 -10.11 17.87 20.01
C ARG A 233 -10.56 19.11 20.77
N GLU A 234 -10.02 20.27 20.38
CA GLU A 234 -10.49 21.53 20.93
C GLU A 234 -11.91 21.84 20.44
N ARG A 235 -12.73 22.34 21.37
CA ARG A 235 -14.16 22.57 21.14
C ARG A 235 -14.36 23.99 20.64
N ARG A 236 -15.19 24.17 19.60
CA ARG A 236 -15.68 25.48 19.18
C ARG A 236 -16.86 25.95 20.03
N ASP A 237 -17.12 27.25 19.99
CA ASP A 237 -18.30 27.85 20.63
C ASP A 237 -19.62 27.42 19.94
N GLY A 238 -19.54 27.00 18.67
CA GLY A 238 -20.65 26.67 17.77
C GLY A 238 -20.70 25.21 17.31
N ILE A 239 -21.78 24.88 16.58
CA ILE A 239 -21.78 23.77 15.61
C ILE A 239 -21.59 24.45 14.26
N GLU A 240 -20.69 23.92 13.45
CA GLU A 240 -20.43 24.36 12.08
C GLU A 240 -20.76 23.23 11.09
N TYR A 241 -21.05 23.63 9.87
CA TYR A 241 -21.39 22.75 8.76
C TYR A 241 -20.37 22.98 7.65
N GLU A 242 -19.39 22.10 7.54
CA GLU A 242 -18.32 22.19 6.55
C GLU A 242 -18.69 21.33 5.33
N PRO A 243 -18.77 21.87 4.10
CA PRO A 243 -19.11 21.07 2.91
C PRO A 243 -18.18 19.87 2.72
N LEU A 244 -18.74 18.68 2.41
CA LEU A 244 -17.94 17.47 2.16
C LEU A 244 -17.01 17.60 0.95
N VAL A 245 -17.47 18.34 -0.06
CA VAL A 245 -16.68 18.75 -1.21
C VAL A 245 -16.64 20.27 -1.18
N GLN A 246 -15.43 20.83 -1.05
CA GLN A 246 -15.20 22.20 -1.48
C GLN A 246 -15.34 22.18 -3.00
N ARG A 247 -16.54 22.45 -3.51
CA ARG A 247 -16.66 22.83 -4.92
C ARG A 247 -15.81 24.09 -5.03
N ARG A 248 -14.69 23.98 -5.74
CA ARG A 248 -13.85 25.13 -6.01
C ARG A 248 -14.68 26.06 -6.87
N ASP A 249 -15.03 27.21 -6.29
CA ASP A 249 -15.88 28.21 -6.92
C ASP A 249 -15.30 28.57 -8.29
N ARG A 250 -16.18 28.97 -9.20
CA ARG A 250 -15.72 29.42 -10.52
C ARG A 250 -15.11 30.81 -10.40
N VAL A 251 -13.94 31.00 -11.00
CA VAL A 251 -13.14 32.20 -10.78
C VAL A 251 -12.65 32.81 -12.08
N ILE A 252 -12.35 34.10 -11.99
CA ILE A 252 -11.66 34.91 -12.98
C ILE A 252 -10.20 35.01 -12.52
N VAL A 253 -9.27 34.73 -13.42
CA VAL A 253 -7.84 34.72 -13.09
C VAL A 253 -7.10 35.73 -13.96
N GLY A 254 -6.47 36.71 -13.33
CA GLY A 254 -5.55 37.62 -14.00
C GLY A 254 -4.12 37.14 -13.86
N ILE A 255 -3.35 37.17 -14.95
CA ILE A 255 -1.95 36.70 -14.97
C ILE A 255 -1.05 37.78 -15.56
N ASP A 256 -0.03 38.19 -14.80
CA ASP A 256 1.06 39.04 -15.28
C ASP A 256 2.33 38.18 -15.49
N PRO A 257 2.69 37.84 -16.75
CA PRO A 257 3.89 37.08 -17.05
C PRO A 257 5.12 38.01 -17.15
N GLY A 258 6.16 37.72 -16.36
CA GLY A 258 7.38 38.53 -16.40
C GLY A 258 8.58 37.90 -15.69
N THR A 259 9.50 38.74 -15.22
CA THR A 259 10.61 38.31 -14.34
C THR A 259 10.11 37.82 -12.98
N THR A 260 8.91 38.29 -12.59
CA THR A 260 8.09 37.73 -11.53
C THR A 260 6.77 37.36 -12.19
N THR A 261 6.37 36.10 -12.12
CA THR A 261 5.03 35.69 -12.55
C THR A 261 4.08 35.96 -11.39
N ALA A 262 3.00 36.69 -11.66
CA ALA A 262 1.96 36.95 -10.68
C ALA A 262 0.60 36.47 -11.20
N ALA A 263 -0.25 36.04 -10.28
CA ALA A 263 -1.61 35.62 -10.54
C ALA A 263 -2.54 36.19 -9.47
N ALA A 264 -3.76 36.54 -9.89
CA ALA A 264 -4.81 37.03 -9.01
C ALA A 264 -6.09 36.25 -9.29
N VAL A 265 -6.79 35.83 -8.23
CA VAL A 265 -8.03 35.05 -8.32
C VAL A 265 -9.18 35.87 -7.77
N VAL A 266 -10.21 36.06 -8.58
CA VAL A 266 -11.41 36.87 -8.27
C VAL A 266 -12.66 36.05 -8.54
N GLY A 267 -13.65 36.14 -7.66
CA GLY A 267 -14.95 35.49 -7.80
C GLY A 267 -15.83 36.11 -8.88
N LEU A 268 -16.92 35.42 -9.24
CA LEU A 268 -17.92 35.95 -10.18
C LEU A 268 -18.79 37.07 -9.61
N ASP A 269 -18.58 37.44 -8.34
CA ASP A 269 -19.16 38.58 -7.63
C ASP A 269 -18.15 39.74 -7.47
N GLY A 270 -16.95 39.61 -8.04
CA GLY A 270 -15.89 40.61 -7.94
C GLY A 270 -15.10 40.56 -6.62
N THR A 271 -15.37 39.59 -5.74
CA THR A 271 -14.61 39.40 -4.50
C THR A 271 -13.21 38.87 -4.81
N VAL A 272 -12.17 39.53 -4.30
CA VAL A 272 -10.78 39.04 -4.43
C VAL A 272 -10.57 37.87 -3.48
N HIS A 273 -10.23 36.71 -4.03
CA HIS A 273 -9.98 35.49 -3.25
C HIS A 273 -8.53 35.41 -2.78
N ASP A 274 -7.58 35.50 -3.71
CA ASP A 274 -6.16 35.36 -3.39
C ASP A 274 -5.24 36.01 -4.43
N LEU A 275 -4.00 36.28 -4.01
CA LEU A 275 -2.92 36.86 -4.81
C LEU A 275 -1.64 36.06 -4.65
N PHE A 276 -0.94 35.83 -5.76
CA PHE A 276 0.32 35.10 -5.78
C PHE A 276 1.35 35.81 -6.63
N SER A 277 2.61 35.82 -6.19
CA SER A 277 3.73 36.17 -7.04
C SER A 277 5.00 35.39 -6.71
N SER A 278 5.74 35.00 -7.75
CA SER A 278 7.02 34.29 -7.60
C SER A 278 7.96 34.54 -8.77
N ARG A 279 9.25 34.56 -8.49
CA ARG A 279 10.33 34.66 -9.51
C ARG A 279 10.86 33.30 -9.96
N THR A 280 10.55 32.25 -9.20
CA THR A 280 11.10 30.91 -9.39
C THR A 280 10.03 29.87 -9.69
N ALA A 281 8.75 30.19 -9.47
CA ALA A 281 7.65 29.30 -9.78
C ALA A 281 7.57 29.08 -11.29
N ASP A 282 7.42 27.82 -11.67
CA ASP A 282 7.19 27.46 -13.06
C ASP A 282 5.68 27.49 -13.39
N THR A 283 5.33 27.19 -14.64
CA THR A 283 3.92 27.18 -15.07
C THR A 283 3.08 26.15 -14.30
N ALA A 284 3.67 25.01 -13.90
CA ALA A 284 2.95 23.97 -13.20
C ALA A 284 2.62 24.39 -11.76
N ASP A 285 3.58 25.00 -11.06
CA ASP A 285 3.39 25.56 -9.71
C ASP A 285 2.24 26.59 -9.69
N VAL A 286 2.22 27.49 -10.69
CA VAL A 286 1.18 28.51 -10.82
C VAL A 286 -0.16 27.88 -11.17
N THR A 287 -0.18 26.87 -12.06
CA THR A 287 -1.39 26.12 -12.39
C THR A 287 -1.97 25.41 -11.16
N GLU A 288 -1.14 24.74 -10.38
CA GLU A 288 -1.56 24.06 -9.14
C GLU A 288 -2.14 25.05 -8.15
N TRP A 289 -1.46 26.18 -7.90
CA TRP A 289 -1.96 27.23 -7.03
C TRP A 289 -3.31 27.78 -7.49
N ILE A 290 -3.47 28.09 -8.79
CA ILE A 290 -4.75 28.55 -9.35
C ILE A 290 -5.84 27.50 -9.13
N ILE A 291 -5.52 26.24 -9.42
CA ILE A 291 -6.42 25.10 -9.26
C ILE A 291 -6.85 24.96 -7.81
N GLU A 292 -5.98 25.21 -6.83
CA GLU A 292 -6.33 25.19 -5.40
C GLU A 292 -7.36 26.25 -5.02
N GLN A 293 -7.27 27.44 -5.62
CA GLN A 293 -8.17 28.56 -5.31
C GLN A 293 -9.54 28.47 -5.99
N GLY A 294 -9.63 27.87 -7.18
CA GLY A 294 -10.86 27.92 -7.96
C GLY A 294 -10.82 27.13 -9.27
N ARG A 295 -11.95 27.12 -9.98
CA ARG A 295 -12.03 26.66 -11.38
C ARG A 295 -12.03 27.87 -12.32
N PRO A 296 -10.92 28.15 -13.03
CA PRO A 296 -10.86 29.32 -13.90
C PRO A 296 -11.85 29.19 -15.07
N ILE A 297 -12.70 30.20 -15.25
CA ILE A 297 -13.59 30.30 -16.43
C ILE A 297 -13.21 31.46 -17.35
N ILE A 298 -12.51 32.46 -16.81
CA ILE A 298 -11.90 33.56 -17.56
C ILE A 298 -10.45 33.67 -17.14
N VAL A 299 -9.55 33.78 -18.12
CA VAL A 299 -8.14 34.13 -17.92
C VAL A 299 -7.88 35.48 -18.59
N ALA A 300 -7.35 36.42 -17.82
CA ALA A 300 -7.22 37.81 -18.17
C ALA A 300 -5.75 38.26 -18.22
N ALA A 301 -5.44 39.16 -19.16
CA ALA A 301 -4.18 39.90 -19.23
C ALA A 301 -4.47 41.41 -19.29
N ASP A 302 -3.54 42.21 -18.79
CA ASP A 302 -3.62 43.68 -18.73
C ASP A 302 -3.10 44.39 -19.99
N VAL A 303 -2.65 43.63 -21.00
CA VAL A 303 -2.01 44.13 -22.22
C VAL A 303 -2.58 43.53 -23.50
N GLU A 304 -2.39 44.24 -24.62
CA GLU A 304 -2.80 43.83 -25.97
C GLU A 304 -1.60 43.76 -26.94
N PRO A 305 -1.31 42.62 -27.57
CA PRO A 305 -2.01 41.33 -27.50
C PRO A 305 -1.75 40.56 -26.20
N MET A 306 -2.69 39.67 -25.85
CA MET A 306 -2.52 38.74 -24.72
C MET A 306 -1.20 37.94 -24.86
N PRO A 307 -0.32 37.92 -23.84
CA PRO A 307 0.96 37.23 -23.94
C PRO A 307 0.81 35.71 -24.11
N GLU A 308 1.75 35.06 -24.82
CA GLU A 308 1.71 33.61 -25.09
C GLU A 308 1.65 32.75 -23.82
N THR A 309 2.29 33.19 -22.73
CA THR A 309 2.25 32.48 -21.44
C THR A 309 0.83 32.48 -20.85
N VAL A 310 0.13 33.62 -20.91
CA VAL A 310 -1.27 33.73 -20.44
C VAL A 310 -2.19 32.91 -21.35
N GLU A 311 -1.95 32.93 -22.66
CA GLU A 311 -2.70 32.12 -23.62
C GLU A 311 -2.53 30.60 -23.37
N LYS A 312 -1.37 30.15 -22.88
CA LYS A 312 -1.17 28.76 -22.44
C LYS A 312 -2.01 28.41 -21.22
N PHE A 313 -2.04 29.26 -20.19
CA PHE A 313 -2.89 29.07 -19.02
C PHE A 313 -4.39 29.05 -19.40
N ARG A 314 -4.80 29.99 -20.25
CA ARG A 314 -6.17 30.03 -20.79
C ARG A 314 -6.58 28.70 -21.42
N ARG A 315 -5.71 28.12 -22.26
CA ARG A 315 -5.96 26.83 -22.91
C ARG A 315 -5.90 25.65 -21.94
N SER A 316 -5.00 25.66 -20.96
CA SER A 316 -4.93 24.56 -19.99
C SER A 316 -6.17 24.46 -19.12
N PHE A 317 -6.85 25.59 -18.88
CA PHE A 317 -8.08 25.63 -18.10
C PHE A 317 -9.36 25.57 -18.93
N ASP A 318 -9.26 25.51 -20.27
CA ASP A 318 -10.39 25.65 -21.18
C ASP A 318 -11.25 26.90 -20.87
N ALA A 319 -10.56 28.01 -20.59
CA ALA A 319 -11.17 29.26 -20.15
C ALA A 319 -11.34 30.26 -21.31
N ALA A 320 -12.30 31.17 -21.14
CA ALA A 320 -12.42 32.36 -21.98
C ALA A 320 -11.22 33.29 -21.75
N GLY A 321 -10.78 34.00 -22.79
CA GLY A 321 -9.69 34.97 -22.69
C GLY A 321 -10.24 36.38 -22.61
N TRP A 322 -9.77 37.17 -21.66
CA TRP A 322 -10.06 38.60 -21.61
C TRP A 322 -8.79 39.44 -21.76
N ARG A 323 -8.86 40.48 -22.58
CA ARG A 323 -7.79 41.45 -22.81
C ARG A 323 -8.40 42.82 -23.06
N PRO A 324 -7.75 43.92 -22.66
CA PRO A 324 -8.24 45.24 -22.96
C PRO A 324 -8.07 45.56 -24.45
N THR A 325 -8.75 46.61 -24.94
CA THR A 325 -8.56 47.08 -26.33
C THR A 325 -7.18 47.72 -26.57
N THR A 326 -6.56 48.21 -25.50
CA THR A 326 -5.22 48.81 -25.44
C THR A 326 -4.66 48.54 -24.05
N ASP A 327 -3.34 48.48 -23.89
CA ASP A 327 -2.68 48.27 -22.60
C ASP A 327 -3.26 49.16 -21.51
N LEU A 328 -3.58 48.55 -20.36
CA LEU A 328 -4.15 49.28 -19.23
C LEU A 328 -3.12 50.29 -18.67
N PRO A 329 -3.47 51.59 -18.59
CA PRO A 329 -2.61 52.59 -17.97
C PRO A 329 -2.37 52.31 -16.49
N VAL A 330 -1.17 52.62 -16.00
CA VAL A 330 -0.79 52.36 -14.59
C VAL A 330 -1.71 53.07 -13.60
N ASP A 331 -2.17 54.28 -13.92
CA ASP A 331 -3.11 55.05 -13.10
C ASP A 331 -4.49 54.40 -13.03
N GLU A 332 -4.97 53.79 -14.11
CA GLU A 332 -6.22 53.02 -14.13
C GLU A 332 -6.12 51.73 -13.31
N LYS A 333 -5.00 51.02 -13.39
CA LYS A 333 -4.72 49.85 -12.54
C LYS A 333 -4.74 50.23 -11.07
N LEU A 334 -3.97 51.27 -10.69
CA LEU A 334 -3.90 51.79 -9.32
C LEU A 334 -5.26 52.23 -8.79
N HIS A 335 -6.09 52.85 -9.64
CA HIS A 335 -7.43 53.27 -9.23
C HIS A 335 -8.33 52.07 -8.93
N ARG A 336 -8.31 51.04 -9.80
CA ARG A 336 -9.21 49.89 -9.69
C ARG A 336 -8.84 48.96 -8.53
N THR A 337 -7.55 48.84 -8.22
CA THR A 337 -7.05 47.94 -7.16
C THR A 337 -6.92 48.62 -5.79
N ARG A 338 -7.31 49.89 -5.64
CA ARG A 338 -7.09 50.70 -4.43
C ARG A 338 -7.69 50.13 -3.14
N GLU A 339 -8.70 49.26 -3.25
CA GLU A 339 -9.46 48.70 -2.13
C GLU A 339 -8.86 47.36 -1.65
N THR A 340 -7.83 46.85 -2.34
CA THR A 340 -7.16 45.58 -2.04
C THR A 340 -5.67 45.82 -1.84
N ASN A 341 -5.08 45.15 -0.85
CA ASN A 341 -3.63 45.21 -0.64
C ASN A 341 -2.92 44.19 -1.55
N TYR A 342 -1.86 44.63 -2.21
CA TYR A 342 -0.96 43.80 -3.02
C TYR A 342 0.49 44.08 -2.62
N ALA A 343 1.36 43.09 -2.74
CA ALA A 343 2.75 43.17 -2.27
C ALA A 343 3.69 43.85 -3.28
N ASN A 344 3.36 43.82 -4.58
CA ASN A 344 4.20 44.37 -5.64
C ASN A 344 3.39 44.77 -6.88
N ASP A 345 4.05 45.44 -7.83
CA ASP A 345 3.42 45.93 -9.07
C ASP A 345 2.92 44.80 -9.97
N HIS A 346 3.49 43.59 -9.90
CA HIS A 346 3.04 42.45 -10.69
C HIS A 346 1.71 41.89 -10.18
N GLU A 347 1.57 41.75 -8.84
CA GLU A 347 0.29 41.40 -8.23
C GLU A 347 -0.79 42.44 -8.51
N ARG A 348 -0.43 43.73 -8.51
CA ARG A 348 -1.36 44.80 -8.93
C ARG A 348 -1.83 44.59 -10.36
N ASP A 349 -0.91 44.32 -11.27
CA ASP A 349 -1.20 44.23 -12.70
C ASP A 349 -2.04 42.97 -13.01
N ALA A 350 -1.73 41.84 -12.37
CA ALA A 350 -2.56 40.64 -12.40
C ALA A 350 -3.96 40.88 -11.80
N LEU A 351 -4.05 41.54 -10.64
CA LEU A 351 -5.33 41.87 -10.01
C LEU A 351 -6.17 42.82 -10.86
N ALA A 352 -5.53 43.84 -11.46
CA ALA A 352 -6.20 44.77 -12.35
C ALA A 352 -6.79 44.03 -13.56
N ALA A 353 -6.02 43.13 -14.20
CA ALA A 353 -6.53 42.31 -15.29
C ALA A 353 -7.78 41.51 -14.89
N ALA A 354 -7.76 40.86 -13.72
CA ALA A 354 -8.91 40.08 -13.23
C ALA A 354 -10.14 40.96 -12.94
N LEU A 355 -9.95 42.11 -12.30
CA LEU A 355 -11.05 43.02 -11.95
C LEU A 355 -11.65 43.71 -13.16
N TYR A 356 -10.83 44.13 -14.15
CA TYR A 356 -11.36 44.69 -15.39
C TYR A 356 -12.06 43.62 -16.24
N ALA A 357 -11.60 42.37 -16.21
CA ALA A 357 -12.33 41.26 -16.82
C ALA A 357 -13.69 41.02 -16.16
N TYR A 358 -13.77 41.12 -14.83
CA TYR A 358 -15.04 41.11 -14.10
C TYR A 358 -15.95 42.27 -14.53
N ASP A 359 -15.43 43.50 -14.55
CA ASP A 359 -16.21 44.70 -14.89
C ASP A 359 -16.82 44.60 -16.30
N ASP A 360 -16.07 44.05 -17.27
CA ASP A 360 -16.54 43.86 -18.66
C ASP A 360 -17.62 42.77 -18.78
N HIS A 361 -17.65 41.82 -17.84
CA HIS A 361 -18.60 40.70 -17.82
C HIS A 361 -19.72 40.85 -16.78
N GLU A 362 -19.71 41.89 -15.94
CA GLU A 362 -20.67 42.08 -14.84
C GLU A 362 -22.12 42.07 -15.35
N ASP A 363 -22.43 42.89 -16.37
CA ASP A 363 -23.75 42.93 -17.01
C ASP A 363 -24.16 41.58 -17.63
N GLN A 364 -23.17 40.81 -18.12
CA GLN A 364 -23.40 39.49 -18.68
C GLN A 364 -23.72 38.47 -17.57
N PHE A 365 -22.96 38.46 -16.48
CA PHE A 365 -23.20 37.60 -15.33
C PHE A 365 -24.55 37.88 -14.69
N GLU A 366 -24.92 39.15 -14.50
CA GLU A 366 -26.24 39.52 -13.96
C GLU A 366 -27.37 39.03 -14.87
N ARG A 367 -27.24 39.20 -16.19
CA ARG A 367 -28.24 38.74 -17.16
C ARG A 367 -28.37 37.22 -17.18
N ILE A 368 -27.26 36.49 -17.13
CA ILE A 368 -27.25 35.03 -17.05
C ILE A 368 -27.90 34.60 -15.73
N ALA A 369 -27.52 35.20 -14.61
CA ALA A 369 -28.06 34.88 -13.29
C ALA A 369 -29.58 35.14 -13.22
N ALA A 370 -30.09 36.19 -13.87
CA ALA A 370 -31.51 36.51 -13.94
C ALA A 370 -32.31 35.50 -14.80
N LYS A 371 -31.70 35.00 -15.89
CA LYS A 371 -32.29 33.99 -16.77
C LYS A 371 -32.13 32.56 -16.26
N THR A 372 -31.17 32.33 -15.37
CA THR A 372 -30.89 31.01 -14.81
C THR A 372 -32.02 30.60 -13.87
N PRO A 373 -32.71 29.47 -14.14
CA PRO A 373 -33.71 28.95 -13.23
C PRO A 373 -33.13 28.75 -11.82
N PRO A 374 -33.88 29.02 -10.74
CA PRO A 374 -33.39 28.83 -9.37
C PRO A 374 -32.94 27.40 -9.00
N ARG A 375 -33.18 26.43 -9.90
CA ARG A 375 -32.82 25.01 -9.75
C ARG A 375 -31.44 24.66 -10.31
N LEU A 376 -30.90 25.48 -11.21
CA LEU A 376 -29.61 25.25 -11.86
C LEU A 376 -28.51 26.04 -11.14
N ASP A 377 -27.31 25.46 -11.11
CA ASP A 377 -26.12 26.15 -10.60
C ASP A 377 -25.79 27.33 -11.52
N ARG A 378 -25.96 28.55 -10.99
CA ARG A 378 -25.72 29.81 -11.73
C ARG A 378 -24.31 29.88 -12.26
N GLU A 379 -23.33 29.45 -11.48
CA GLU A 379 -21.95 29.47 -11.89
C GLU A 379 -21.73 28.47 -13.05
N ALA A 380 -22.46 27.34 -13.07
CA ALA A 380 -22.37 26.36 -14.16
C ALA A 380 -22.92 26.90 -15.46
N VAL A 381 -24.05 27.60 -15.39
CA VAL A 381 -24.63 28.27 -16.55
C VAL A 381 -23.69 29.37 -17.04
N ILE A 382 -23.12 30.17 -16.14
CA ILE A 382 -22.14 31.22 -16.50
C ILE A 382 -20.93 30.61 -17.21
N ALA A 383 -20.37 29.51 -16.70
CA ALA A 383 -19.24 28.83 -17.33
C ALA A 383 -19.55 28.32 -18.74
N GLY A 384 -20.69 27.63 -18.92
CA GLY A 384 -21.09 27.12 -20.23
C GLY A 384 -21.31 28.22 -21.26
N VAL A 385 -21.81 29.38 -20.82
CA VAL A 385 -22.04 30.54 -21.71
C VAL A 385 -20.73 31.26 -22.03
N VAL A 386 -19.88 31.50 -21.03
CA VAL A 386 -18.70 32.36 -21.16
C VAL A 386 -17.50 31.61 -21.74
N ALA A 387 -17.20 30.41 -21.22
CA ALA A 387 -16.10 29.58 -21.72
C ALA A 387 -16.53 28.76 -22.95
N GLY A 388 -17.74 28.20 -22.94
CA GLY A 388 -18.28 27.37 -24.02
C GLY A 388 -18.89 28.14 -25.19
N GLY A 389 -19.17 29.44 -25.05
CA GLY A 389 -19.74 30.28 -26.10
C GLY A 389 -21.19 29.97 -26.49
N ALA A 390 -21.88 29.15 -25.69
CA ALA A 390 -23.27 28.75 -25.95
C ALA A 390 -24.28 29.82 -25.48
N SER A 391 -25.49 29.80 -26.02
CA SER A 391 -26.56 30.69 -25.53
C SER A 391 -27.00 30.27 -24.13
N VAL A 392 -27.52 31.21 -23.35
CA VAL A 392 -28.04 30.92 -22.00
C VAL A 392 -29.12 29.83 -22.09
N GLU A 393 -29.96 29.92 -23.11
CA GLU A 393 -31.03 28.99 -23.37
C GLU A 393 -30.49 27.60 -23.72
N ALA A 394 -29.45 27.48 -24.54
CA ALA A 394 -28.82 26.19 -24.89
C ALA A 394 -28.09 25.56 -23.70
N VAL A 395 -27.40 26.34 -22.87
CA VAL A 395 -26.74 25.82 -21.65
C VAL A 395 -27.75 25.41 -20.60
N VAL A 396 -28.84 26.17 -20.46
CA VAL A 396 -29.96 25.79 -19.59
C VAL A 396 -30.65 24.55 -20.13
N GLU A 397 -30.83 24.43 -21.45
CA GLU A 397 -31.41 23.27 -22.12
C GLU A 397 -30.52 22.04 -21.91
N ASP A 398 -29.23 22.08 -22.24
CA ASP A 398 -28.25 20.99 -22.05
C ASP A 398 -28.16 20.54 -20.58
N LEU A 399 -28.04 21.50 -19.65
CA LEU A 399 -28.08 21.23 -18.19
C LEU A 399 -29.46 20.79 -17.69
N SER A 400 -30.51 20.91 -18.50
CA SER A 400 -31.87 20.46 -18.19
C SER A 400 -32.33 19.24 -18.99
N GLU A 401 -31.66 18.89 -20.09
CA GLU A 401 -31.90 17.74 -20.96
C GLU A 401 -31.25 16.49 -20.38
N ASP A 402 -30.09 16.64 -19.72
CA ASP A 402 -29.56 15.62 -18.79
C ASP A 402 -30.54 15.32 -17.62
N ASP A 403 -31.50 16.23 -17.37
CA ASP A 403 -32.56 16.12 -16.36
C ASP A 403 -33.97 15.84 -16.96
N ARG A 404 -34.12 15.68 -18.29
CA ARG A 404 -35.44 15.55 -18.96
C ARG A 404 -35.45 14.64 -20.18
N ASN A 405 -35.43 13.33 -19.94
CA ASN A 405 -36.24 12.45 -20.78
C ASN A 405 -37.70 12.49 -20.27
N GLY A 406 -38.47 13.48 -20.74
CA GLY A 406 -39.86 13.69 -20.30
C GLY A 406 -40.52 15.00 -20.75
N SER A 407 -40.91 15.06 -22.03
CA SER A 407 -42.04 15.83 -22.58
C SER A 407 -41.99 17.38 -22.60
N GLY A 408 -41.79 17.94 -23.80
CA GLY A 408 -42.82 18.70 -24.53
C GLY A 408 -42.89 20.24 -24.40
N ASN A 409 -42.54 20.89 -25.53
CA ASN A 409 -42.98 22.17 -26.13
C ASN A 409 -42.60 23.54 -25.51
N GLY A 410 -42.06 24.39 -26.40
CA GLY A 410 -42.07 25.86 -26.32
C GLY A 410 -41.77 26.49 -27.68
N GLU A 411 -42.74 27.21 -28.25
CA GLU A 411 -42.70 27.93 -29.52
C GLU A 411 -41.97 29.28 -29.41
N ALA A 412 -41.37 29.79 -30.51
CA ALA A 412 -41.32 31.23 -30.80
C ALA A 412 -41.02 31.54 -32.29
N ASP A 413 -41.68 32.61 -32.77
CA ASP A 413 -41.90 33.08 -34.15
C ASP A 413 -40.70 33.57 -34.98
N GLY A 414 -40.92 33.64 -36.31
CA GLY A 414 -40.11 34.47 -37.22
C GLY A 414 -40.50 34.42 -38.71
N GLU A 415 -41.54 35.16 -39.09
CA GLU A 415 -41.77 35.90 -40.35
C GLU A 415 -41.48 35.28 -41.75
N SER A 416 -42.46 35.39 -42.68
CA SER A 416 -42.31 36.25 -43.88
C SER A 416 -43.50 36.21 -44.86
N ALA A 417 -43.82 37.42 -45.32
CA ALA A 417 -44.22 37.87 -46.67
C ALA A 417 -45.42 37.24 -47.41
N THR A 418 -46.40 38.11 -47.64
CA THR A 418 -47.44 38.09 -48.67
C THR A 418 -46.90 38.04 -50.09
N ASP A 419 -47.56 37.29 -50.98
CA ASP A 419 -47.59 37.53 -52.44
C ASP A 419 -49.06 37.47 -52.94
N PRO A 420 -49.58 38.46 -53.68
CA PRO A 420 -50.98 38.54 -54.07
C PRO A 420 -51.17 38.24 -55.55
N THR A 421 -51.79 37.12 -55.92
CA THR A 421 -52.58 36.98 -57.15
C THR A 421 -53.40 35.69 -57.08
N GLU A 422 -54.73 35.76 -56.92
CA GLU A 422 -55.74 34.84 -57.49
C GLU A 422 -57.18 35.22 -57.04
N PRO A 423 -58.23 34.83 -57.79
CA PRO A 423 -59.53 35.52 -57.81
C PRO A 423 -60.35 35.31 -56.53
N GLU A 424 -61.32 36.21 -56.31
CA GLU A 424 -62.21 36.29 -55.13
C GLU A 424 -62.86 34.93 -54.78
N ARG A 425 -62.17 34.17 -53.94
CA ARG A 425 -62.70 33.03 -53.18
C ARG A 425 -63.50 33.60 -52.01
N THR A 426 -64.58 32.93 -51.61
CA THR A 426 -65.25 33.31 -50.36
C THR A 426 -64.29 33.13 -49.19
N GLU A 427 -64.43 33.93 -48.12
CA GLU A 427 -63.54 33.86 -46.94
C GLU A 427 -63.43 32.43 -46.37
N GLU A 428 -64.51 31.64 -46.49
CA GLU A 428 -64.55 30.23 -46.10
C GLU A 428 -63.68 29.34 -47.00
N GLU A 429 -63.69 29.53 -48.32
CA GLU A 429 -62.87 28.77 -49.27
C GLU A 429 -61.37 29.08 -49.10
N GLU A 430 -61.02 30.34 -48.83
CA GLU A 430 -59.64 30.72 -48.51
C GLU A 430 -59.16 30.15 -47.18
N THR A 431 -60.03 30.13 -46.17
CA THR A 431 -59.73 29.56 -44.86
C THR A 431 -59.51 28.05 -44.97
N ILE A 432 -60.38 27.35 -45.70
CA ILE A 432 -60.26 25.90 -45.94
C ILE A 432 -58.96 25.57 -46.68
N ARG A 433 -58.59 26.36 -47.69
CA ARG A 433 -57.31 26.18 -48.41
C ARG A 433 -56.11 26.38 -47.48
N ARG A 434 -56.09 27.48 -46.71
CA ARG A 434 -55.00 27.78 -45.77
C ARG A 434 -54.85 26.70 -44.69
N LEU A 435 -55.97 26.15 -44.21
CA LEU A 435 -55.96 25.05 -43.26
C LEU A 435 -55.42 23.75 -43.88
N ARG A 436 -55.81 23.41 -45.12
CA ARG A 436 -55.26 22.23 -45.82
C ARG A 436 -53.77 22.36 -46.10
N GLU A 437 -53.32 23.52 -46.60
CA GLU A 437 -51.89 23.80 -46.80
C GLU A 437 -51.08 23.78 -45.50
N ARG A 438 -51.73 24.02 -44.35
CA ARG A 438 -51.11 23.89 -43.02
C ARG A 438 -51.05 22.44 -42.59
N VAL A 439 -52.12 21.68 -42.78
CA VAL A 439 -52.16 20.24 -42.48
C VAL A 439 -51.10 19.50 -43.30
N ASP A 440 -51.04 19.72 -44.62
CA ASP A 440 -50.03 19.06 -45.48
C ASP A 440 -48.60 19.38 -45.05
N ARG A 441 -48.34 20.62 -44.61
CA ARG A 441 -47.03 21.01 -44.07
C ARG A 441 -46.71 20.34 -42.74
N LEU A 442 -47.70 20.27 -41.85
CA LEU A 442 -47.55 19.62 -40.54
C LEU A 442 -47.33 18.11 -40.70
N GLU A 443 -48.06 17.45 -41.61
CA GLU A 443 -47.89 16.03 -41.89
C GLU A 443 -46.52 15.74 -42.53
N SER A 444 -46.07 16.60 -43.45
CA SER A 444 -44.73 16.48 -44.05
C SER A 444 -43.62 16.69 -43.01
N HIS A 445 -43.82 17.61 -42.08
CA HIS A 445 -42.85 17.88 -41.00
C HIS A 445 -42.85 16.76 -39.95
N ALA A 446 -44.02 16.22 -39.61
CA ALA A 446 -44.12 15.05 -38.74
C ALA A 446 -43.39 13.85 -39.35
N ALA A 447 -43.56 13.60 -40.65
CA ALA A 447 -42.85 12.54 -41.35
C ALA A 447 -41.33 12.76 -41.39
N SER A 448 -40.85 14.01 -41.52
CA SER A 448 -39.40 14.27 -41.46
C SER A 448 -38.84 14.07 -40.06
N LEU A 449 -39.58 14.50 -39.03
CA LEU A 449 -39.19 14.32 -37.63
C LEU A 449 -39.18 12.83 -37.25
N GLU A 450 -40.13 12.04 -37.72
CA GLU A 450 -40.14 10.59 -37.54
C GLU A 450 -38.90 9.94 -38.19
N ALA A 451 -38.54 10.35 -39.40
CA ALA A 451 -37.34 9.85 -40.07
C ALA A 451 -36.03 10.25 -39.35
N ASP A 452 -35.94 11.48 -38.84
CA ASP A 452 -34.80 11.96 -38.07
C ASP A 452 -34.69 11.23 -36.72
N LEU A 453 -35.82 10.88 -36.10
CA LEU A 453 -35.87 10.06 -34.89
C LEU A 453 -35.36 8.64 -35.15
N ASP A 454 -35.83 8.00 -36.21
CA ASP A 454 -35.37 6.66 -36.59
C ASP A 454 -33.85 6.65 -36.85
N GLU A 455 -33.31 7.66 -37.56
CA GLU A 455 -31.86 7.77 -37.80
C GLU A 455 -31.07 7.95 -36.50
N ARG A 456 -31.60 8.75 -35.56
CA ARG A 456 -30.98 8.97 -34.26
C ARG A 456 -31.04 7.71 -33.39
N ASP A 457 -32.15 6.99 -33.39
CA ASP A 457 -32.31 5.75 -32.63
C ASP A 457 -31.34 4.67 -33.15
N ASP A 458 -31.21 4.54 -34.48
CA ASP A 458 -30.21 3.66 -35.10
C ASP A 458 -28.78 4.06 -34.70
N ARG A 459 -28.51 5.37 -34.63
CA ARG A 459 -27.20 5.87 -34.22
C ARG A 459 -26.91 5.63 -32.74
N ILE A 460 -27.91 5.78 -31.88
CA ILE A 460 -27.81 5.48 -30.45
C ILE A 460 -27.50 3.99 -30.29
N ALA A 461 -28.22 3.10 -30.97
CA ALA A 461 -27.99 1.66 -30.89
C ALA A 461 -26.56 1.26 -31.35
N ASP A 462 -26.03 1.88 -32.42
CA ASP A 462 -24.64 1.68 -32.87
C ASP A 462 -23.61 2.17 -31.83
N LEU A 463 -23.85 3.33 -31.21
CA LEU A 463 -22.96 3.88 -30.19
C LEU A 463 -23.01 3.07 -28.89
N GLU A 464 -24.18 2.62 -28.46
CA GLU A 464 -24.34 1.72 -27.31
C GLU A 464 -23.63 0.39 -27.54
N GLY A 465 -23.74 -0.18 -28.74
CA GLY A 465 -23.01 -1.40 -29.11
C GLY A 465 -21.48 -1.23 -29.01
N LYS A 466 -20.96 -0.11 -29.51
CA LYS A 466 -19.53 0.23 -29.43
C LYS A 466 -19.07 0.47 -27.99
N LEU A 467 -19.90 1.11 -27.18
CA LEU A 467 -19.63 1.35 -25.77
C LEU A 467 -19.52 0.01 -25.01
N GLU A 468 -20.45 -0.91 -25.25
CA GLU A 468 -20.42 -2.23 -24.61
C GLU A 468 -19.22 -3.08 -25.04
N GLU A 469 -18.82 -2.99 -26.31
CA GLU A 469 -17.60 -3.64 -26.79
C GLU A 469 -16.34 -3.05 -26.12
N ALA A 470 -16.23 -1.72 -26.05
CA ALA A 470 -15.12 -1.05 -25.37
C ALA A 470 -15.05 -1.41 -23.88
N LYS A 471 -16.18 -1.39 -23.16
CA LYS A 471 -16.25 -1.83 -21.75
C LYS A 471 -15.86 -3.29 -21.57
N ARG A 472 -16.23 -4.16 -22.51
CA ARG A 472 -15.85 -5.58 -22.47
C ARG A 472 -14.34 -5.73 -22.63
N GLU A 473 -13.74 -5.00 -23.57
CA GLU A 473 -12.30 -5.04 -23.81
C GLU A 473 -11.52 -4.52 -22.61
N GLU A 474 -11.93 -3.39 -22.03
CA GLU A 474 -11.34 -2.83 -20.81
C GLU A 474 -11.41 -3.83 -19.63
N ARG A 475 -12.55 -4.51 -19.44
CA ARG A 475 -12.69 -5.56 -18.41
C ARG A 475 -11.72 -6.71 -18.61
N ILE A 476 -11.54 -7.17 -19.85
CA ILE A 476 -10.58 -8.25 -20.18
C ILE A 476 -9.15 -7.79 -19.89
N GLU A 477 -8.81 -6.56 -20.27
CA GLU A 477 -7.48 -5.99 -20.06
C GLU A 477 -7.18 -5.81 -18.57
N ALA A 478 -8.13 -5.27 -17.80
CA ALA A 478 -8.02 -5.13 -16.35
C ALA A 478 -7.84 -6.49 -15.65
N ARG A 479 -8.61 -7.52 -16.05
CA ARG A 479 -8.46 -8.89 -15.54
C ARG A 479 -7.09 -9.47 -15.87
N THR A 480 -6.59 -9.20 -17.06
CA THR A 480 -5.26 -9.65 -17.51
C THR A 480 -4.15 -8.96 -16.71
N ARG A 481 -4.20 -7.63 -16.55
CA ARG A 481 -3.25 -6.88 -15.71
C ARG A 481 -3.21 -7.39 -14.27
N ARG A 482 -4.38 -7.66 -13.66
CA ARG A 482 -4.45 -8.25 -12.31
C ARG A 482 -3.84 -9.65 -12.23
N ALA A 483 -4.06 -10.49 -13.25
CA ALA A 483 -3.45 -11.82 -13.30
C ALA A 483 -1.92 -11.74 -13.41
N VAL A 484 -1.40 -10.84 -14.24
CA VAL A 484 0.04 -10.58 -14.37
C VAL A 484 0.62 -10.11 -13.04
N SER A 485 0.05 -9.07 -12.41
CA SER A 485 0.57 -8.58 -11.12
C SER A 485 0.52 -9.64 -10.01
N ARG A 486 -0.44 -10.56 -10.04
CA ARG A 486 -0.48 -11.69 -9.09
C ARG A 486 0.66 -12.67 -9.35
N LEU A 487 0.90 -13.03 -10.62
CA LEU A 487 2.00 -13.91 -11.01
C LEU A 487 3.37 -13.30 -10.73
N GLU A 488 3.53 -11.99 -10.91
CA GLU A 488 4.77 -11.26 -10.58
C GLU A 488 5.05 -11.32 -9.08
N ARG A 489 4.06 -11.03 -8.23
CA ARG A 489 4.23 -11.15 -6.77
C ARG A 489 4.56 -12.56 -6.31
N GLU A 490 3.95 -13.56 -6.95
CA GLU A 490 4.24 -14.97 -6.68
C GLU A 490 5.68 -15.32 -7.10
N THR A 491 6.11 -14.83 -8.26
CA THR A 491 7.47 -15.02 -8.78
C THR A 491 8.48 -14.39 -7.83
N ASP A 492 8.28 -13.12 -7.43
CA ASP A 492 9.13 -12.43 -6.47
C ASP A 492 9.23 -13.19 -5.13
N ARG A 493 8.13 -13.80 -4.67
CA ARG A 493 8.15 -14.60 -3.44
C ARG A 493 8.98 -15.86 -3.63
N LEU A 494 8.74 -16.60 -4.72
CA LEU A 494 9.47 -17.83 -5.03
C LEU A 494 10.97 -17.57 -5.26
N GLU A 495 11.33 -16.43 -5.86
CA GLU A 495 12.73 -16.03 -6.03
C GLU A 495 13.42 -15.77 -4.70
N ARG A 496 12.78 -15.05 -3.78
CA ARG A 496 13.31 -14.85 -2.41
C ARG A 496 13.46 -16.17 -1.67
N GLU A 497 12.45 -17.03 -1.72
CA GLU A 497 12.51 -18.37 -1.09
C GLU A 497 13.66 -19.22 -1.67
N ARG A 498 13.88 -19.12 -2.99
CA ARG A 498 14.98 -19.79 -3.71
C ARG A 498 16.33 -19.26 -3.25
N ASP A 499 16.49 -17.94 -3.15
CA ASP A 499 17.74 -17.31 -2.73
C ASP A 499 18.07 -17.65 -1.27
N GLU A 500 17.11 -17.55 -0.36
CA GLU A 500 17.29 -17.96 1.04
C GLU A 500 17.65 -19.45 1.17
N ALA A 501 17.04 -20.31 0.33
CA ALA A 501 17.37 -21.72 0.32
C ALA A 501 18.80 -21.99 -0.17
N ARG A 502 19.28 -21.23 -1.15
CA ARG A 502 20.67 -21.32 -1.63
C ARG A 502 21.66 -20.82 -0.59
N GLU A 503 21.41 -19.66 0.01
CA GLU A 503 22.27 -19.14 1.08
C GLU A 503 22.39 -20.14 2.25
N ARG A 504 21.28 -20.77 2.63
CA ARG A 504 21.29 -21.84 3.64
C ARG A 504 22.08 -23.07 3.20
N ALA A 505 22.00 -23.46 1.93
CA ALA A 505 22.78 -24.57 1.40
C ALA A 505 24.28 -24.25 1.45
N ASP A 506 24.67 -23.07 0.98
CA ASP A 506 26.07 -22.60 0.98
C ASP A 506 26.62 -22.49 2.42
N GLU A 507 25.83 -22.00 3.37
CA GLU A 507 26.21 -21.95 4.79
C GLU A 507 26.43 -23.36 5.37
N LEU A 508 25.53 -24.31 5.04
CA LEU A 508 25.66 -25.69 5.49
C LEU A 508 26.86 -26.38 4.86
N GLU A 509 27.13 -26.16 3.58
CA GLU A 509 28.33 -26.65 2.91
C GLU A 509 29.60 -26.10 3.56
N GLY A 510 29.66 -24.80 3.85
CA GLY A 510 30.78 -24.18 4.56
C GLY A 510 30.98 -24.76 5.97
N LYS A 511 29.90 -25.02 6.71
CA LYS A 511 29.96 -25.71 8.01
C LYS A 511 30.49 -27.13 7.87
N VAL A 512 30.06 -27.86 6.86
CA VAL A 512 30.55 -29.22 6.58
C VAL A 512 32.05 -29.18 6.29
N GLU A 513 32.52 -28.26 5.44
CA GLU A 513 33.95 -28.18 5.13
C GLU A 513 34.78 -27.77 6.35
N THR A 514 34.28 -26.82 7.15
CA THR A 514 34.92 -26.45 8.43
C THR A 514 34.99 -27.64 9.38
N LEU A 515 33.91 -28.43 9.48
CA LEU A 515 33.90 -29.65 10.28
C LEU A 515 34.88 -30.70 9.75
N LYS A 516 35.01 -30.84 8.42
CA LYS A 516 36.01 -31.72 7.80
C LYS A 516 37.43 -31.26 8.10
N GLU A 517 37.74 -29.97 8.00
CA GLU A 517 39.05 -29.40 8.36
C GLU A 517 39.38 -29.60 9.85
N LEU A 518 38.42 -29.31 10.75
CA LEU A 518 38.57 -29.57 12.18
C LEU A 518 38.79 -31.05 12.48
N TRP A 519 38.10 -31.94 11.76
CA TRP A 519 38.26 -33.38 11.88
C TRP A 519 39.61 -33.89 11.36
N ARG A 520 40.11 -33.34 10.24
CA ARG A 520 41.45 -33.64 9.71
C ARG A 520 42.57 -33.24 10.68
N LEU A 521 42.35 -32.18 11.47
CA LEU A 521 43.33 -31.67 12.43
C LEU A 521 43.41 -32.48 13.74
N ASP A 522 42.43 -33.32 14.05
CA ASP A 522 42.33 -34.01 15.35
C ASP A 522 42.17 -35.54 15.20
N HIS A 523 43.10 -36.15 14.45
CA HIS A 523 43.15 -37.60 14.21
C HIS A 523 43.37 -38.44 15.49
N SER A 524 43.74 -37.84 16.62
CA SER A 524 43.93 -38.55 17.89
C SER A 524 42.61 -38.86 18.63
N ASN A 525 41.54 -38.14 18.32
CA ASN A 525 40.21 -38.39 18.90
C ASN A 525 39.41 -39.46 18.12
N PHE A 526 39.82 -39.80 16.88
CA PHE A 526 39.12 -40.81 16.07
C PHE A 526 39.32 -42.23 16.61
N GLU A 527 40.51 -42.57 17.10
CA GLU A 527 40.76 -43.87 17.74
C GLU A 527 39.80 -44.12 18.91
N HIS A 528 39.58 -43.10 19.74
CA HIS A 528 38.69 -43.20 20.91
C HIS A 528 37.21 -43.36 20.51
N VAL A 529 36.75 -42.63 19.49
CA VAL A 529 35.35 -42.68 19.03
C VAL A 529 35.04 -43.93 18.21
N ALA A 530 36.01 -44.40 17.41
CA ALA A 530 35.88 -45.62 16.61
C ALA A 530 35.86 -46.86 17.53
N ALA A 531 36.75 -46.90 18.53
CA ALA A 531 36.78 -47.97 19.53
C ALA A 531 35.46 -48.09 20.32
N ASP A 532 34.86 -46.97 20.73
CA ASP A 532 33.55 -46.95 21.41
C ASP A 532 32.40 -47.51 20.56
N ARG A 533 32.57 -47.58 19.24
CA ARG A 533 31.58 -48.14 18.29
C ARG A 533 31.99 -49.50 17.72
N GLY A 534 33.06 -50.11 18.22
CA GLY A 534 33.56 -51.41 17.74
C GLY A 534 34.17 -51.35 16.33
N LEU A 535 34.74 -50.20 15.94
CA LEU A 535 35.41 -50.00 14.66
C LEU A 535 36.89 -49.69 14.87
N ALA A 536 37.74 -50.29 14.05
CA ALA A 536 39.17 -49.98 13.96
C ALA A 536 39.39 -48.83 12.96
N SER A 537 40.22 -47.85 13.33
CA SER A 537 40.74 -46.85 12.38
C SER A 537 41.73 -47.49 11.43
N VAL A 538 41.60 -47.22 10.13
CA VAL A 538 42.45 -47.80 9.09
C VAL A 538 43.13 -46.68 8.28
N LYS A 539 44.45 -46.75 8.16
CA LYS A 539 45.27 -45.82 7.39
C LYS A 539 45.40 -46.35 5.96
N VAL A 540 44.97 -45.58 4.96
CA VAL A 540 44.97 -46.05 3.57
C VAL A 540 46.26 -45.65 2.87
N ALA A 541 46.91 -46.63 2.24
CA ALA A 541 47.94 -46.40 1.24
C ALA A 541 47.45 -46.92 -0.12
N GLU A 542 47.41 -46.03 -1.11
CA GLU A 542 46.88 -46.32 -2.46
C GLU A 542 47.63 -47.47 -3.14
N GLN A 543 48.94 -47.58 -2.92
CA GLN A 543 49.80 -48.62 -3.49
C GLN A 543 50.86 -49.05 -2.49
N PHE A 544 51.34 -50.29 -2.59
CA PHE A 544 52.44 -50.76 -1.75
C PHE A 544 53.81 -50.36 -2.33
N THR A 545 54.10 -49.05 -2.30
CA THR A 545 55.35 -48.41 -2.74
C THR A 545 55.89 -47.49 -1.64
N LEU A 546 57.17 -47.09 -1.71
CA LEU A 546 57.75 -46.16 -0.72
C LEU A 546 57.05 -44.80 -0.76
N ASP A 547 56.87 -44.23 -1.95
CA ASP A 547 56.22 -42.93 -2.13
C ASP A 547 54.79 -42.91 -1.58
N ALA A 548 54.02 -43.99 -1.77
CA ALA A 548 52.65 -44.08 -1.26
C ALA A 548 52.60 -44.27 0.27
N LEU A 549 53.58 -44.96 0.87
CA LEU A 549 53.72 -45.06 2.32
C LEU A 549 54.17 -43.72 2.94
N GLU A 550 55.08 -42.99 2.29
CA GLU A 550 55.49 -41.65 2.71
C GLU A 550 54.33 -40.66 2.61
N ALA A 551 53.52 -40.72 1.54
CA ALA A 551 52.32 -39.91 1.41
C ALA A 551 51.28 -40.26 2.49
N ALA A 552 51.12 -41.54 2.84
CA ALA A 552 50.25 -41.95 3.94
C ALA A 552 50.78 -41.49 5.32
N ASP A 553 52.09 -41.51 5.52
CA ASP A 553 52.74 -41.00 6.74
C ASP A 553 52.61 -39.48 6.87
N GLU A 554 52.77 -38.73 5.78
CA GLU A 554 52.56 -37.28 5.75
C GLU A 554 51.08 -36.90 5.96
N ALA A 555 50.16 -37.66 5.37
CA ALA A 555 48.72 -37.40 5.46
C ALA A 555 48.13 -37.78 6.83
N TYR A 556 48.59 -38.89 7.43
CA TYR A 556 47.92 -39.49 8.59
C TYR A 556 48.80 -39.73 9.81
N GLY A 557 50.13 -39.64 9.68
CA GLY A 557 51.11 -40.01 10.71
C GLY A 557 51.05 -41.50 11.05
N LEU A 558 51.93 -42.31 10.45
CA LEU A 558 51.97 -43.75 10.69
C LEU A 558 52.74 -44.05 11.99
N VAL A 559 52.05 -44.62 12.97
CA VAL A 559 52.60 -44.95 14.29
C VAL A 559 52.42 -46.43 14.65
N ALA A 560 53.18 -46.88 15.64
CA ALA A 560 53.07 -48.24 16.16
C ALA A 560 51.65 -48.53 16.65
N GLY A 561 51.12 -49.68 16.23
CA GLY A 561 49.74 -50.09 16.52
C GLY A 561 48.70 -49.68 15.46
N ASP A 562 49.07 -48.93 14.43
CA ASP A 562 48.16 -48.59 13.33
C ASP A 562 47.77 -49.82 12.49
N VAL A 563 46.55 -49.79 11.94
CA VAL A 563 46.09 -50.74 10.93
C VAL A 563 46.24 -50.09 9.55
N VAL A 564 47.03 -50.69 8.67
CA VAL A 564 47.32 -50.12 7.35
C VAL A 564 46.59 -50.91 6.27
N TYR A 565 45.82 -50.23 5.43
CA TYR A 565 45.17 -50.82 4.26
C TYR A 565 45.91 -50.46 2.98
N LEU A 566 46.38 -51.48 2.28
CA LEU A 566 47.00 -51.40 0.96
C LEU A 566 45.92 -51.66 -0.10
N ARG A 567 45.46 -50.62 -0.79
CA ARG A 567 44.44 -50.73 -1.85
C ARG A 567 44.98 -51.47 -3.08
N ASP A 568 46.27 -51.34 -3.35
CA ASP A 568 46.99 -52.18 -4.29
C ASP A 568 48.27 -52.71 -3.64
N ALA A 569 48.22 -53.98 -3.21
CA ALA A 569 49.36 -54.66 -2.60
C ALA A 569 50.41 -55.12 -3.63
N SER A 570 50.14 -54.97 -4.93
CA SER A 570 51.06 -55.34 -6.00
C SER A 570 52.09 -54.22 -6.21
N GLY A 571 53.36 -54.47 -5.86
CA GLY A 571 54.43 -53.49 -6.14
C GLY A 571 55.61 -53.50 -5.19
N ALA A 572 55.50 -54.09 -4.00
CA ALA A 572 56.57 -53.97 -3.00
C ALA A 572 57.69 -55.00 -3.15
N GLY A 573 58.92 -54.49 -3.08
CA GLY A 573 60.13 -55.26 -2.77
C GLY A 573 60.51 -55.18 -1.29
N ARG A 574 61.63 -55.82 -0.92
CA ARG A 574 62.15 -55.88 0.46
C ARG A 574 62.14 -54.53 1.21
N ARG A 575 62.65 -53.46 0.58
CA ARG A 575 62.79 -52.14 1.22
C ARG A 575 61.46 -51.50 1.62
N THR A 576 60.42 -51.68 0.81
CA THR A 576 59.08 -51.14 1.10
C THR A 576 58.44 -51.90 2.27
N ALA A 577 58.65 -53.23 2.31
CA ALA A 577 58.19 -54.05 3.43
C ALA A 577 58.95 -53.77 4.73
N GLU A 578 60.28 -53.57 4.67
CA GLU A 578 61.09 -53.13 5.82
C GLU A 578 60.59 -51.78 6.35
N ARG A 579 60.37 -50.81 5.47
CA ARG A 579 59.85 -49.49 5.85
C ARG A 579 58.49 -49.55 6.53
N LEU A 580 57.57 -50.37 6.02
CA LEU A 580 56.25 -50.57 6.65
C LEU A 580 56.37 -51.30 7.99
N ALA A 581 57.27 -52.27 8.10
CA ALA A 581 57.51 -53.02 9.34
C ALA A 581 58.17 -52.15 10.43
N GLU A 582 59.00 -51.16 10.07
CA GLU A 582 59.59 -50.19 11.01
C GLU A 582 58.54 -49.40 11.80
N THR A 583 57.36 -49.19 11.22
CA THR A 583 56.24 -48.53 11.88
C THR A 583 55.64 -49.40 12.99
N ASP A 584 55.88 -50.72 13.00
CA ASP A 584 55.26 -51.69 13.91
C ASP A 584 53.71 -51.66 13.85
N PRO A 585 53.11 -51.86 12.65
CA PRO A 585 51.67 -51.82 12.49
C PRO A 585 51.00 -53.02 13.15
N ARG A 586 49.83 -52.80 13.75
CA ARG A 586 49.01 -53.86 14.37
C ARG A 586 48.57 -54.91 13.34
N ALA A 587 48.24 -54.47 12.13
CA ALA A 587 47.92 -55.34 11.01
C ALA A 587 48.02 -54.59 9.67
N VAL A 588 48.26 -55.34 8.61
CA VAL A 588 48.23 -54.87 7.23
C VAL A 588 47.09 -55.58 6.49
N ILE A 589 46.06 -54.82 6.14
CA ILE A 589 44.98 -55.27 5.27
C ILE A 589 45.43 -55.06 3.82
N ARG A 590 45.28 -56.08 2.98
CA ARG A 590 45.69 -56.00 1.57
C ARG A 590 44.55 -56.33 0.62
N ASP A 591 44.41 -55.52 -0.42
CA ASP A 591 43.76 -55.92 -1.66
C ASP A 591 44.83 -56.27 -2.71
N GLY A 592 44.70 -57.45 -3.31
CA GLY A 592 45.75 -58.08 -4.13
C GLY A 592 46.78 -58.93 -3.36
N ASN A 593 47.81 -59.41 -4.07
CA ASN A 593 48.84 -60.31 -3.53
C ASN A 593 50.18 -59.60 -3.32
N LEU A 594 50.88 -59.98 -2.25
CA LEU A 594 52.25 -59.55 -1.99
C LEU A 594 53.27 -60.36 -2.81
N SER A 595 54.45 -59.78 -3.05
CA SER A 595 55.60 -60.56 -3.50
C SER A 595 56.07 -61.49 -2.38
N GLU A 596 56.61 -62.68 -2.72
CA GLU A 596 57.13 -63.63 -1.72
C GLU A 596 58.18 -62.99 -0.80
N VAL A 597 58.97 -62.05 -1.35
CA VAL A 597 59.99 -61.32 -0.60
C VAL A 597 59.36 -60.35 0.40
N ALA A 598 58.29 -59.65 0.02
CA ALA A 598 57.59 -58.74 0.92
C ALA A 598 56.79 -59.48 2.01
N ASP A 599 56.14 -60.59 1.65
CA ASP A 599 55.45 -61.47 2.60
C ASP A 599 56.41 -62.01 3.67
N GLN A 600 57.59 -62.49 3.25
CA GLN A 600 58.60 -62.99 4.17
C GLN A 600 59.12 -61.91 5.12
N VAL A 601 59.38 -60.69 4.61
CA VAL A 601 59.85 -59.58 5.46
C VAL A 601 58.80 -59.23 6.51
N LEU A 602 57.55 -59.02 6.12
CA LEU A 602 56.48 -58.72 7.09
C LEU A 602 56.30 -59.86 8.10
N PHE A 603 56.41 -61.11 7.65
CA PHE A 603 56.35 -62.30 8.51
C PHE A 603 57.49 -62.38 9.53
N ASP A 604 58.72 -62.09 9.10
CA ASP A 604 59.92 -62.10 9.95
C ASP A 604 59.86 -60.99 11.02
N HIS A 605 59.15 -59.91 10.72
CA HIS A 605 58.86 -58.80 11.64
C HIS A 605 57.58 -58.99 12.46
N ASP A 606 56.97 -60.18 12.45
CA ASP A 606 55.74 -60.49 13.19
C ASP A 606 54.52 -59.62 12.81
N VAL A 607 54.50 -59.03 11.61
CA VAL A 607 53.39 -58.16 11.16
C VAL A 607 52.25 -59.00 10.55
N PRO A 608 51.03 -58.97 11.11
CA PRO A 608 49.89 -59.70 10.57
C PRO A 608 49.46 -59.15 9.21
N VAL A 609 49.41 -60.00 8.19
CA VAL A 609 48.93 -59.63 6.85
C VAL A 609 47.63 -60.38 6.54
N VAL A 610 46.56 -59.61 6.31
CA VAL A 610 45.19 -60.12 6.13
C VAL A 610 44.56 -59.63 4.83
N PRO A 611 43.83 -60.48 4.09
CA PRO A 611 43.14 -60.06 2.88
C PRO A 611 41.93 -59.19 3.20
N VAL A 612 41.61 -58.23 2.34
CA VAL A 612 40.44 -57.35 2.47
C VAL A 612 39.11 -58.12 2.55
N ASP A 613 39.03 -59.31 1.93
CA ASP A 613 37.85 -60.19 2.03
C ASP A 613 37.61 -60.70 3.46
N ALA A 614 38.66 -60.86 4.26
CA ALA A 614 38.57 -61.28 5.65
C ALA A 614 38.23 -60.11 6.58
N VAL A 615 38.69 -58.90 6.24
CA VAL A 615 38.44 -57.67 7.00
C VAL A 615 38.01 -56.56 6.04
N PRO A 616 36.70 -56.47 5.70
CA PRO A 616 36.22 -55.47 4.75
C PRO A 616 36.42 -54.05 5.27
N VAL A 617 37.09 -53.22 4.48
CA VAL A 617 37.34 -51.81 4.80
C VAL A 617 36.22 -50.95 4.20
N ARG A 618 35.69 -50.02 5.00
CA ARG A 618 34.70 -49.02 4.56
C ARG A 618 35.37 -47.65 4.53
N GLU A 619 35.34 -47.03 3.36
CA GLU A 619 35.93 -45.71 3.13
C GLU A 619 34.84 -44.64 3.12
N VAL A 620 35.05 -43.55 3.84
CA VAL A 620 34.19 -42.36 3.87
C VAL A 620 35.08 -41.13 3.74
N ASP A 621 35.06 -40.52 2.54
CA ASP A 621 35.99 -39.47 2.13
C ASP A 621 37.46 -39.87 2.34
N GLU A 622 38.18 -39.22 3.25
CA GLU A 622 39.61 -39.46 3.53
C GLU A 622 39.86 -40.44 4.68
N LEU A 623 38.79 -40.99 5.26
CA LEU A 623 38.84 -41.88 6.42
C LEU A 623 38.45 -43.31 6.02
N ALA A 624 39.16 -44.29 6.57
CA ALA A 624 38.80 -45.69 6.43
C ALA A 624 38.61 -46.37 7.78
N VAL A 625 37.62 -47.26 7.87
CA VAL A 625 37.32 -48.05 9.07
C VAL A 625 37.12 -49.52 8.74
N ALA A 626 37.51 -50.38 9.68
CA ALA A 626 37.22 -51.81 9.67
C ALA A 626 36.43 -52.19 10.92
N ASP A 627 35.73 -53.32 10.88
CA ASP A 627 35.10 -53.89 12.07
C ASP A 627 36.17 -54.49 13.00
N GLU A 628 36.20 -54.03 14.25
CA GLU A 628 37.24 -54.38 15.23
C GLU A 628 37.25 -55.89 15.54
N ALA A 629 36.07 -56.48 15.72
CA ALA A 629 35.95 -57.92 16.01
C ALA A 629 36.39 -58.79 14.82
N THR A 630 36.09 -58.35 13.61
CA THR A 630 36.52 -59.03 12.38
C THR A 630 38.03 -58.91 12.19
N LEU A 631 38.62 -57.75 12.50
CA LEU A 631 40.06 -57.53 12.48
C LEU A 631 40.80 -58.42 13.49
N GLU A 632 40.35 -58.45 14.75
CA GLU A 632 40.92 -59.31 15.80
C GLU A 632 40.90 -60.79 15.39
N ALA A 633 39.75 -61.28 14.91
CA ALA A 633 39.62 -62.67 14.46
C ALA A 633 40.57 -63.01 13.30
N ALA A 634 40.82 -62.06 12.40
CA ALA A 634 41.72 -62.25 11.27
C ALA A 634 43.21 -62.24 11.70
N ILE A 635 43.57 -61.41 12.69
CA ILE A 635 44.90 -61.42 13.31
C ILE A 635 45.15 -62.75 14.02
N ASP A 636 44.20 -63.23 14.83
CA ASP A 636 44.30 -64.52 15.55
C ASP A 636 44.48 -65.71 14.60
N ASP A 637 43.77 -65.72 13.47
CA ASP A 637 43.95 -66.74 12.43
C ASP A 637 45.35 -66.66 11.79
N TRP A 638 45.83 -65.44 11.52
CA TRP A 638 47.18 -65.24 10.99
C TRP A 638 48.24 -65.75 11.96
N GLU A 639 48.15 -65.42 13.25
CA GLU A 639 49.10 -65.89 14.28
C GLU A 639 49.10 -67.42 14.38
N SER A 640 47.91 -68.03 14.35
CA SER A 640 47.74 -69.48 14.35
C SER A 640 48.37 -70.14 13.10
N ARG A 641 48.33 -69.48 11.95
CA ARG A 641 49.02 -69.92 10.72
C ARG A 641 50.53 -69.69 10.81
N ALA A 642 50.95 -68.56 11.38
CA ALA A 642 52.35 -68.22 11.55
C ALA A 642 53.08 -69.19 12.47
N GLU A 643 52.45 -69.60 13.57
CA GLU A 643 53.03 -70.60 14.48
C GLU A 643 53.21 -71.96 13.78
N ARG A 644 52.23 -72.36 12.95
CA ARG A 644 52.32 -73.57 12.12
C ARG A 644 53.45 -73.47 11.10
N ARG A 645 53.60 -72.31 10.42
CA ARG A 645 54.69 -72.03 9.48
C ARG A 645 56.05 -72.12 10.17
N ARG A 646 56.24 -71.48 11.34
CA ARG A 646 57.48 -71.56 12.12
C ARG A 646 57.81 -72.97 12.60
N LYS A 647 56.80 -73.75 13.01
CA LYS A 647 56.98 -75.17 13.39
C LYS A 647 57.42 -76.00 12.20
N ALA A 648 56.83 -75.80 11.02
CA ALA A 648 57.23 -76.46 9.78
C ALA A 648 58.64 -76.07 9.33
N GLU A 649 58.99 -74.78 9.34
CA GLU A 649 60.34 -74.29 9.01
C GLU A 649 61.40 -74.82 9.98
N LYS A 650 61.09 -74.88 11.29
CA LYS A 650 61.97 -75.51 12.29
C LYS A 650 62.16 -77.00 12.05
N GLN A 651 61.10 -77.71 11.67
CA GLN A 651 61.16 -79.14 11.35
C GLN A 651 61.97 -79.39 10.07
N GLU A 652 61.77 -78.58 9.02
CA GLU A 652 62.55 -78.65 7.79
C GLU A 652 64.01 -78.25 7.99
N HIS A 653 64.28 -77.27 8.85
CA HIS A 653 65.63 -76.89 9.26
C HIS A 653 66.32 -78.01 10.06
N LEU A 654 65.61 -78.67 10.98
CA LEU A 654 66.10 -79.86 11.68
C LEU A 654 66.34 -81.02 10.72
N ASP A 655 65.43 -81.28 9.79
CA ASP A 655 65.57 -82.34 8.78
C ASP A 655 66.73 -82.06 7.82
N ARG A 656 66.97 -80.79 7.46
CA ARG A 656 68.14 -80.34 6.70
C ARG A 656 69.44 -80.51 7.49
N ILE A 657 69.50 -80.13 8.77
CA ILE A 657 70.67 -80.38 9.63
C ILE A 657 70.93 -81.89 9.75
N ILE A 658 69.88 -82.70 9.95
CA ILE A 658 69.97 -84.16 10.04
C ILE A 658 70.43 -84.76 8.70
N SER A 659 69.95 -84.23 7.58
CA SER A 659 70.35 -84.64 6.22
C SER A 659 71.79 -84.25 5.91
N GLU A 660 72.23 -83.04 6.26
CA GLU A 660 73.62 -82.59 6.13
C GLU A 660 74.57 -83.40 7.04
N HIS A 661 74.10 -83.78 8.23
CA HIS A 661 74.85 -84.65 9.14
C HIS A 661 74.91 -86.11 8.65
N ARG A 662 73.86 -86.64 8.00
CA ARG A 662 73.86 -87.95 7.32
C ARG A 662 74.69 -87.96 6.04
N ALA A 663 74.85 -86.82 5.37
CA ALA A 663 75.58 -86.69 4.10
C ALA A 663 77.10 -86.52 4.27
N GLY A 664 77.64 -86.63 5.50
CA GLY A 664 79.08 -86.80 5.72
C GLY A 664 79.93 -85.62 5.24
N ARG A 665 79.63 -84.40 5.68
CA ARG A 665 80.53 -83.25 5.56
C ARG A 665 80.83 -82.66 6.94
N THR A 666 82.13 -82.61 7.23
CA THR A 666 82.80 -81.99 8.38
C THR A 666 82.33 -80.55 8.62
N LEU A 667 81.97 -80.25 9.87
CA LEU A 667 81.88 -78.90 10.42
C LEU A 667 83.23 -78.18 10.20
N PRO A 668 83.27 -76.97 9.63
CA PRO A 668 84.37 -76.06 9.91
C PRO A 668 84.21 -75.50 11.33
N GLU A 669 85.36 -75.39 11.97
CA GLU A 669 85.56 -75.00 13.35
C GLU A 669 84.97 -73.61 13.67
N THR A 670 84.51 -73.48 14.90
CA THR A 670 84.35 -72.21 15.60
C THR A 670 85.65 -71.39 15.54
N GLU A 671 85.56 -70.14 15.11
CA GLU A 671 86.45 -69.07 15.56
C GLU A 671 85.59 -67.92 16.12
N GLU A 672 86.13 -67.30 17.16
CA GLU A 672 85.53 -66.43 18.20
C GLU A 672 84.69 -65.23 17.73
#